data_AF-A0A8W8IMB1-F1
#
_entry.id   AF-A0A8W8IMB1-F1
#
_cell.length_a   1.000
_cell.length_b   1.000
_cell.length_c   1.000
_cell.angle_alpha   90.00
_cell.angle_beta   90.00
_cell.angle_gamma   90.00
#
_symmetry.space_group_name_H-M   'P 1'
#
loop_
_entity.id
_entity.type
_entity.pdbx_description
1 polymer ?
#
loop_
_entity_poly.entity_id
_entity_poly.type
_entity_poly.pdbx_seq_one_letter_code
_entity_poly.pdbx_strand_id
1 'polypeptide(L)'
;MLLLNLLNVQTVLVALTVGLLVYVIRRRFIYRLPPGPWAIPLIGNFEVYTKPLVHRLILQLSEKYGPVIRFSFGPITTVFLNNYEVVMEALVKRKADFAGRPASVTFSLISEGYKNIALASYSPMWQYHRRVAMKALRNYLQGDLLEKLTQDNMTKVMNMMAAEAEKGPIELKSHLDNIVFYQLFTLCFGENKEIGDPDVEFLLREKDNVNEAIGNGLREDLLPFLKDVYPSKRYIIIKEAADRVFSFLNRLLQKHQETFDPNNIRDLCDHLLLARSEAEKSGDDESLEKLNDTYLVQTLSDIFFAGVDTTRLTLEWFLCFISGLPEIQAKCQAEIDKTIGRRCPSIADRQALSYTEACLYETMRAGVIAGLGVPHLTICDTQVGGYDIPKDTVVLINHFALHRDTKYWKDPEKFDPLRFLDENGKMDPTKLDSWLPFSAGRRHSDERPYLVVCVVLPVFSLLFPSIVSDPLTSDVVKMRLRRTASCVLAVLTGLVFCPSRANGIGCFVCTSLNRGNQGCEDTFNNTGEFYRSDCQASRDGRIGMFPATQCIKMVAEDTDAGFSLIVRDCVVDNGGTTSETEIGRQSHCGWMKVIKYNGRRMSGCILSCGQDGCNTANRTLQTFTFVLTIAFMITKALI
;
A
#
# COMPACT_ATOMS: atom_id res chain seq x y z
N MET A 1 24.62 14.06 -42.73
CA MET A 1 23.72 15.20 -42.43
C MET A 1 22.41 15.20 -43.24
N LEU A 2 22.32 14.52 -44.39
CA LEU A 2 21.12 14.47 -45.25
C LEU A 2 20.00 13.48 -44.82
N LEU A 3 20.30 12.45 -44.02
CA LEU A 3 19.31 11.44 -43.58
C LEU A 3 18.39 11.92 -42.44
N LEU A 4 18.81 12.90 -41.64
CA LEU A 4 18.03 13.44 -40.52
C LEU A 4 16.92 14.39 -40.98
N ASN A 5 17.04 15.00 -42.17
CA ASN A 5 16.03 15.90 -42.72
C ASN A 5 14.84 15.18 -43.38
N LEU A 6 14.88 13.84 -43.50
CA LEU A 6 13.81 13.01 -44.07
C LEU A 6 12.95 12.30 -43.00
N LEU A 7 13.35 12.36 -41.73
CA LEU A 7 12.58 11.81 -40.63
C LEU A 7 11.54 12.84 -40.18
N ASN A 8 10.44 12.93 -40.93
CA ASN A 8 9.26 13.60 -40.41
C ASN A 8 8.69 12.77 -39.23
N VAL A 9 7.93 13.41 -38.34
CA VAL A 9 7.35 12.75 -37.16
C VAL A 9 6.49 11.54 -37.55
N GLN A 10 5.86 11.55 -38.72
CA GLN A 10 5.02 10.45 -39.21
C GLN A 10 5.86 9.23 -39.61
N THR A 11 7.01 9.39 -40.27
CA THR A 11 7.89 8.26 -40.62
C THR A 11 8.45 7.58 -39.38
N VAL A 12 8.78 8.36 -38.33
CA VAL A 12 9.19 7.81 -37.03
C VAL A 12 8.07 7.02 -36.37
N LEU A 13 6.85 7.58 -36.33
CA LEU A 13 5.69 6.89 -35.74
C LEU A 13 5.32 5.61 -36.49
N VAL A 14 5.35 5.63 -37.83
CA VAL A 14 5.10 4.44 -38.67
C VAL A 14 6.17 3.38 -38.44
N ALA A 15 7.46 3.75 -38.41
CA ALA A 15 8.54 2.80 -38.13
C ALA A 15 8.42 2.18 -36.73
N LEU A 16 8.08 2.97 -35.70
CA LEU A 16 7.87 2.48 -34.33
C LEU A 16 6.68 1.54 -34.22
N THR A 17 5.56 1.88 -34.86
CA THR A 17 4.35 1.04 -34.86
C THR A 17 4.56 -0.27 -35.61
N VAL A 18 5.18 -0.24 -36.79
CA VAL A 18 5.54 -1.45 -37.56
C VAL A 18 6.55 -2.29 -36.79
N GLY A 19 7.59 -1.67 -36.23
CA GLY A 19 8.61 -2.36 -35.41
C GLY A 19 7.99 -3.05 -34.19
N LEU A 20 7.07 -2.39 -33.50
CA LEU A 20 6.33 -2.97 -32.38
C LEU A 20 5.42 -4.11 -32.82
N LEU A 21 4.70 -3.95 -33.93
CA LEU A 21 3.83 -4.99 -34.47
C LEU A 21 4.64 -6.24 -34.84
N VAL A 22 5.76 -6.07 -35.54
CA VAL A 22 6.70 -7.15 -35.87
C VAL A 22 7.25 -7.79 -34.61
N TYR A 23 7.63 -7.01 -33.59
CA TYR A 23 8.09 -7.53 -32.31
C TYR A 23 7.03 -8.39 -31.61
N VAL A 24 5.78 -7.91 -31.54
CA VAL A 24 4.66 -8.63 -30.92
C VAL A 24 4.34 -9.92 -31.68
N ILE A 25 4.27 -9.85 -33.01
CA ILE A 25 4.00 -11.00 -33.88
C ILE A 25 5.12 -12.03 -33.75
N ARG A 26 6.38 -11.60 -33.85
CA ARG A 26 7.56 -12.47 -33.72
C ARG A 26 7.57 -13.19 -32.37
N ARG A 27 7.28 -12.51 -31.26
CA ARG A 27 7.20 -13.17 -29.94
C ARG A 27 6.13 -14.25 -29.89
N ARG A 28 4.97 -14.06 -30.53
CA ARG A 28 3.91 -15.08 -30.61
C ARG A 28 4.27 -16.28 -31.48
N PHE A 29 5.12 -16.09 -32.49
CA PHE A 29 5.61 -17.19 -33.33
C PHE A 29 6.77 -17.96 -32.71
N ILE A 30 7.60 -17.31 -31.88
CA ILE A 30 8.74 -17.94 -31.22
C ILE A 30 8.31 -18.70 -29.95
N TYR A 31 7.39 -18.12 -29.17
CA TYR A 31 7.04 -18.65 -27.86
C TYR A 31 5.58 -19.07 -27.80
N ARG A 32 5.31 -20.22 -27.17
CA ARG A 32 3.97 -20.61 -26.72
C ARG A 32 3.62 -19.85 -25.44
N LEU A 33 3.31 -18.56 -25.60
CA LEU A 33 3.04 -17.65 -24.47
C LEU A 33 1.71 -18.00 -23.76
N PRO A 34 1.59 -17.74 -22.44
CA PRO A 34 0.35 -17.98 -21.73
C PRO A 34 -0.82 -17.15 -22.26
N PRO A 35 -2.06 -17.66 -22.13
CA PRO A 35 -3.27 -16.96 -22.52
C PRO A 35 -3.51 -15.72 -21.64
N GLY A 36 -4.34 -14.80 -22.11
CA GLY A 36 -4.71 -13.60 -21.37
C GLY A 36 -5.61 -12.68 -22.19
N PRO A 37 -6.20 -11.66 -21.56
CA PRO A 37 -7.07 -10.73 -22.25
C PRO A 37 -6.33 -9.95 -23.33
N TRP A 38 -7.09 -9.52 -24.34
CA TRP A 38 -6.55 -8.73 -25.43
C TRP A 38 -5.87 -7.47 -24.90
N ALA A 39 -4.66 -7.21 -25.39
CA ALA A 39 -3.79 -6.13 -24.95
C ALA A 39 -3.71 -5.07 -26.06
N ILE A 40 -3.97 -3.81 -25.72
CA ILE A 40 -3.85 -2.70 -26.66
C ILE A 40 -2.37 -2.55 -27.04
N PRO A 41 -2.00 -2.36 -28.32
CA PRO A 41 -0.62 -2.07 -28.69
C PRO A 41 -0.03 -0.91 -27.88
N LEU A 42 1.23 -1.01 -27.44
CA LEU A 42 1.97 -0.07 -26.57
C LEU A 42 1.48 0.04 -25.12
N ILE A 43 0.18 0.12 -24.89
CA ILE A 43 -0.39 0.34 -23.54
C ILE A 43 -0.63 -0.98 -22.80
N GLY A 44 -0.90 -2.04 -23.54
CA GLY A 44 -1.19 -3.36 -22.99
C GLY A 44 -2.52 -3.43 -22.25
N ASN A 45 -2.53 -4.10 -21.10
CA ASN A 45 -3.67 -4.30 -20.22
C ASN A 45 -3.67 -3.31 -19.04
N PHE A 46 -3.36 -2.03 -19.30
CA PHE A 46 -3.19 -1.01 -18.26
C PHE A 46 -4.35 -0.94 -17.25
N GLU A 47 -5.60 -1.11 -17.71
CA GLU A 47 -6.79 -1.10 -16.86
C GLU A 47 -6.76 -2.16 -15.74
N VAL A 48 -6.08 -3.29 -15.95
CA VAL A 48 -5.95 -4.35 -14.93
C VAL A 48 -5.06 -3.89 -13.78
N TYR A 49 -4.01 -3.12 -14.08
CA TYR A 49 -3.06 -2.62 -13.08
C TYR A 49 -3.64 -1.47 -12.24
N THR A 50 -4.71 -0.81 -12.69
CA THR A 50 -5.35 0.30 -11.99
C THR A 50 -6.59 -0.10 -11.19
N LYS A 51 -7.09 -1.34 -11.33
CA LYS A 51 -8.25 -1.80 -10.58
C LYS A 51 -7.92 -2.13 -9.12
N PRO A 52 -8.80 -1.79 -8.16
CA PRO A 52 -8.65 -2.26 -6.79
C PRO A 52 -8.80 -3.79 -6.73
N LEU A 53 -8.21 -4.41 -5.71
CA LEU A 53 -8.34 -5.85 -5.44
C LEU A 53 -7.93 -6.75 -6.62
N VAL A 54 -6.81 -6.42 -7.26
CA VAL A 54 -6.27 -7.13 -8.44
C VAL A 54 -6.26 -8.65 -8.25
N HIS A 55 -5.86 -9.16 -7.08
CA HIS A 55 -5.86 -10.60 -6.77
C HIS A 55 -7.22 -11.30 -7.02
N ARG A 56 -8.35 -10.63 -6.74
CA ARG A 56 -9.70 -11.17 -7.00
C ARG A 56 -10.04 -11.15 -8.49
N LEU A 57 -9.68 -10.07 -9.17
CA LEU A 57 -9.85 -9.97 -10.62
C LEU A 57 -9.06 -11.06 -11.34
N ILE A 58 -7.82 -11.33 -10.93
CA ILE A 58 -7.00 -12.38 -11.53
C ILE A 58 -7.62 -13.76 -11.27
N LEU A 59 -8.16 -14.01 -10.07
CA LEU A 59 -8.90 -15.26 -9.78
C LEU A 59 -10.11 -15.42 -10.72
N GLN A 60 -10.92 -14.40 -10.92
CA GLN A 60 -12.05 -14.46 -11.87
C GLN A 60 -11.59 -14.72 -13.31
N LEU A 61 -10.47 -14.13 -13.70
CA LEU A 61 -9.90 -14.34 -15.03
C LEU A 61 -9.27 -15.73 -15.20
N SER A 62 -8.85 -16.38 -14.11
CA SER A 62 -8.27 -17.72 -14.15
C SER A 62 -9.31 -18.78 -14.51
N GLU A 63 -10.57 -18.57 -14.17
CA GLU A 63 -11.68 -19.42 -14.60
C GLU A 63 -11.83 -19.45 -16.13
N LYS A 64 -11.51 -18.33 -16.80
CA LYS A 64 -11.61 -18.20 -18.26
C LYS A 64 -10.33 -18.61 -19.00
N TYR A 65 -9.17 -18.18 -18.51
CA TYR A 65 -7.90 -18.35 -19.21
C TYR A 65 -7.06 -19.51 -18.68
N GLY A 66 -7.47 -20.13 -17.57
CA GLY A 66 -6.74 -21.21 -16.92
C GLY A 66 -5.73 -20.71 -15.86
N PRO A 67 -4.89 -21.63 -15.34
CA PRO A 67 -4.08 -21.38 -14.15
C PRO A 67 -2.89 -20.43 -14.37
N VAL A 68 -2.44 -20.26 -15.61
CA VAL A 68 -1.34 -19.37 -16.01
C VAL A 68 -1.89 -18.27 -16.91
N ILE A 69 -1.93 -17.04 -16.41
CA ILE A 69 -2.50 -15.88 -17.13
C ILE A 69 -1.41 -14.86 -17.40
N ARG A 70 -1.39 -14.30 -18.61
CA ARG A 70 -0.46 -13.24 -19.00
C ARG A 70 -1.18 -11.91 -19.19
N PHE A 71 -0.54 -10.86 -18.68
CA PHE A 71 -0.81 -9.47 -19.03
C PHE A 71 0.44 -8.81 -19.60
N SER A 72 0.25 -7.70 -20.28
CA SER A 72 1.35 -6.90 -20.82
C SER A 72 1.12 -5.43 -20.50
N PHE A 73 2.20 -4.68 -20.29
CA PHE A 73 2.20 -3.22 -20.22
C PHE A 73 3.45 -2.70 -20.93
N GLY A 74 3.29 -2.14 -22.13
CA GLY A 74 4.41 -1.83 -23.01
C GLY A 74 5.32 -3.06 -23.24
N PRO A 75 6.63 -2.97 -22.98
CA PRO A 75 7.54 -4.11 -23.12
C PRO A 75 7.42 -5.11 -21.96
N ILE A 76 6.87 -4.70 -20.81
CA ILE A 76 6.81 -5.51 -19.60
C ILE A 76 5.74 -6.59 -19.78
N THR A 77 6.14 -7.84 -19.53
CA THR A 77 5.23 -8.99 -19.53
C THR A 77 5.09 -9.48 -18.10
N THR A 78 3.85 -9.63 -17.64
CA THR A 78 3.54 -10.14 -16.31
C THR A 78 2.73 -11.42 -16.43
N VAL A 79 3.14 -12.46 -15.72
CA VAL A 79 2.47 -13.76 -15.65
C VAL A 79 1.97 -14.00 -14.24
N PHE A 80 0.74 -14.47 -14.11
CA PHE A 80 0.09 -14.79 -12.85
C PHE A 80 -0.11 -16.30 -12.75
N LEU A 81 0.31 -16.88 -11.63
CA LEU A 81 0.15 -18.30 -11.32
C LEU A 81 -0.95 -18.45 -10.26
N ASN A 82 -2.00 -19.22 -10.58
CA ASN A 82 -3.25 -19.21 -9.81
C ASN A 82 -3.64 -20.54 -9.17
N ASN A 83 -2.94 -21.64 -9.44
CA ASN A 83 -3.20 -22.92 -8.79
C ASN A 83 -1.92 -23.53 -8.22
N TYR A 84 -2.09 -24.50 -7.32
CA TYR A 84 -1.00 -25.11 -6.57
C TYR A 84 0.05 -25.74 -7.48
N GLU A 85 -0.35 -26.48 -8.52
CA GLU A 85 0.56 -27.25 -9.34
C GLU A 85 1.52 -26.37 -10.14
N VAL A 86 1.02 -25.29 -10.77
CA VAL A 86 1.88 -24.38 -11.53
C VAL A 86 2.81 -23.58 -10.60
N VAL A 87 2.34 -23.27 -9.39
CA VAL A 87 3.16 -22.57 -8.38
C VAL A 87 4.28 -23.47 -7.89
N MET A 88 4.01 -24.75 -7.62
CA MET A 88 5.03 -25.71 -7.21
C MET A 88 6.01 -26.05 -8.35
N GLU A 89 5.53 -26.08 -9.59
CA GLU A 89 6.41 -26.18 -10.76
C GLU A 89 7.40 -25.00 -10.81
N ALA A 90 6.91 -23.77 -10.71
CA ALA A 90 7.74 -22.57 -10.77
C ALA A 90 8.68 -22.45 -9.56
N LEU A 91 8.14 -22.51 -8.34
CA LEU A 91 8.87 -22.17 -7.13
C LEU A 91 9.74 -23.30 -6.61
N VAL A 92 9.39 -24.57 -6.85
CA VAL A 92 10.11 -25.72 -6.30
C VAL A 92 10.86 -26.49 -7.37
N LYS A 93 10.19 -26.91 -8.45
CA LYS A 93 10.86 -27.68 -9.53
C LYS A 93 11.85 -26.79 -10.30
N ARG A 94 11.47 -25.54 -10.59
CA ARG A 94 12.27 -24.55 -11.33
C ARG A 94 12.74 -23.40 -10.43
N LYS A 95 13.05 -23.72 -9.18
CA LYS A 95 13.30 -22.75 -8.09
C LYS A 95 14.36 -21.68 -8.35
N ALA A 96 15.32 -21.93 -9.24
CA ALA A 96 16.35 -20.96 -9.60
C ALA A 96 15.86 -20.01 -10.70
N ASP A 97 15.18 -20.55 -11.73
CA ASP A 97 14.67 -19.82 -12.89
C ASP A 97 13.75 -18.67 -12.47
N PHE A 98 12.89 -18.90 -11.46
CA PHE A 98 11.92 -17.92 -10.95
C PHE A 98 12.42 -17.16 -9.70
N ALA A 99 13.72 -17.23 -9.37
CA ALA A 99 14.23 -16.60 -8.15
C ALA A 99 14.54 -15.11 -8.31
N GLY A 100 14.47 -14.51 -9.50
CA GLY A 100 14.81 -13.10 -9.71
C GLY A 100 13.81 -12.14 -9.06
N ARG A 101 14.17 -10.84 -9.02
CA ARG A 101 13.29 -9.73 -8.64
C ARG A 101 13.28 -8.67 -9.75
N PRO A 102 12.12 -8.10 -10.09
CA PRO A 102 12.05 -7.07 -11.12
C PRO A 102 12.62 -5.74 -10.63
N ALA A 103 13.12 -4.94 -11.56
CA ALA A 103 13.51 -3.57 -11.27
C ALA A 103 12.26 -2.70 -11.00
N SER A 104 12.23 -2.03 -9.86
CA SER A 104 11.21 -1.07 -9.44
C SER A 104 11.90 0.15 -8.79
N VAL A 105 11.38 1.34 -9.07
CA VAL A 105 11.89 2.58 -8.49
C VAL A 105 11.66 2.58 -6.98
N THR A 106 10.45 2.19 -6.54
CA THR A 106 10.10 2.04 -5.13
C THR A 106 11.03 1.07 -4.43
N PHE A 107 11.21 -0.14 -4.99
CA PHE A 107 12.09 -1.15 -4.39
C PHE A 107 13.52 -0.66 -4.28
N SER A 108 14.04 0.04 -5.30
CA SER A 108 15.37 0.62 -5.26
C SER A 108 15.53 1.66 -4.15
N LEU A 109 14.52 2.48 -3.88
CA LEU A 109 14.58 3.50 -2.83
C LEU A 109 14.64 2.87 -1.44
N ILE A 110 13.73 1.94 -1.14
CA ILE A 110 13.60 1.35 0.19
C ILE A 110 14.66 0.28 0.50
N SER A 111 15.57 -0.01 -0.43
CA SER A 111 16.63 -1.01 -0.28
C SER A 111 18.04 -0.51 -0.61
N GLU A 112 18.24 0.81 -0.69
CA GLU A 112 19.52 1.44 -1.10
C GLU A 112 20.11 0.85 -2.39
N GLY A 113 19.25 0.57 -3.37
CA GLY A 113 19.62 -0.05 -4.64
C GLY A 113 19.76 -1.56 -4.56
N TYR A 114 18.78 -2.25 -3.96
CA TYR A 114 18.70 -3.71 -3.91
C TYR A 114 19.79 -4.37 -3.06
N LYS A 115 20.19 -3.71 -1.97
CA LYS A 115 21.18 -4.24 -1.01
C LYS A 115 20.54 -4.97 0.19
N ASN A 116 19.22 -5.20 0.16
CA ASN A 116 18.50 -6.02 1.15
C ASN A 116 18.33 -7.48 0.68
N ILE A 117 17.55 -8.29 1.40
CA ILE A 117 17.33 -9.71 1.07
C ILE A 117 16.01 -9.91 0.30
N ALA A 118 14.93 -9.24 0.70
CA ALA A 118 13.61 -9.46 0.14
C ALA A 118 13.50 -9.01 -1.33
N LEU A 119 14.12 -7.87 -1.67
CA LEU A 119 13.95 -7.20 -2.97
C LEU A 119 15.15 -7.36 -3.90
N ALA A 120 16.32 -7.76 -3.38
CA ALA A 120 17.48 -8.05 -4.23
C ALA A 120 17.25 -9.25 -5.15
N SER A 121 17.76 -9.19 -6.37
CA SER A 121 17.67 -10.30 -7.34
C SER A 121 18.59 -11.46 -6.97
N TYR A 122 18.31 -12.65 -7.52
CA TYR A 122 19.02 -13.88 -7.17
C TYR A 122 20.46 -13.83 -7.68
N SER A 123 21.41 -13.89 -6.75
CA SER A 123 22.84 -13.80 -7.02
C SER A 123 23.64 -14.50 -5.91
N PRO A 124 24.93 -14.81 -6.13
CA PRO A 124 25.81 -15.30 -5.07
C PRO A 124 25.85 -14.36 -3.86
N MET A 125 25.84 -13.05 -4.10
CA MET A 125 25.70 -12.01 -3.07
C MET A 125 24.44 -12.21 -2.23
N TRP A 126 23.26 -12.28 -2.87
CA TRP A 126 22.00 -12.51 -2.18
C TRP A 126 21.98 -13.83 -1.38
N GLN A 127 22.54 -14.90 -1.94
CA GLN A 127 22.62 -16.20 -1.24
C GLN A 127 23.48 -16.12 0.02
N TYR A 128 24.58 -15.38 -0.04
CA TYR A 128 25.47 -15.15 1.10
C TYR A 128 24.74 -14.35 2.19
N HIS A 129 24.17 -13.19 1.86
CA HIS A 129 23.41 -12.36 2.81
C HIS A 129 22.29 -13.12 3.48
N ARG A 130 21.46 -13.82 2.69
CA ARG A 130 20.38 -14.62 3.25
C ARG A 130 20.91 -15.68 4.23
N ARG A 131 22.02 -16.35 3.89
CA ARG A 131 22.61 -17.37 4.77
C ARG A 131 23.10 -16.77 6.08
N VAL A 132 23.84 -15.65 6.03
CA VAL A 132 24.37 -14.97 7.21
C VAL A 132 23.23 -14.46 8.08
N ALA A 133 22.27 -13.74 7.51
CA ALA A 133 21.12 -13.21 8.22
C ALA A 133 20.28 -14.31 8.89
N MET A 134 20.00 -15.41 8.17
CA MET A 134 19.25 -16.53 8.75
C MET A 134 20.04 -17.28 9.82
N LYS A 135 21.37 -17.38 9.70
CA LYS A 135 22.24 -17.96 10.75
C LYS A 135 22.22 -17.07 11.99
N ALA A 136 22.39 -15.76 11.83
CA ALA A 136 22.34 -14.77 12.89
C ALA A 136 21.00 -14.81 13.64
N LEU A 137 19.89 -14.76 12.90
CA LEU A 137 18.54 -14.83 13.47
C LEU A 137 18.30 -16.15 14.23
N ARG A 138 18.75 -17.29 13.68
CA ARG A 138 18.62 -18.60 14.36
C ARG A 138 19.49 -18.73 15.60
N ASN A 139 20.65 -18.08 15.63
CA ASN A 139 21.54 -18.09 16.80
C ASN A 139 21.01 -17.18 17.91
N TYR A 140 20.47 -16.03 17.53
CA TYR A 140 19.92 -15.08 18.49
C TYR A 140 18.63 -15.58 19.14
N LEU A 141 17.74 -16.18 18.34
CA LEU A 141 16.44 -16.67 18.82
C LEU A 141 16.51 -18.05 19.53
N GLN A 142 17.66 -18.42 20.09
CA GLN A 142 17.80 -19.65 20.87
C GLN A 142 17.31 -19.45 22.31
N GLY A 143 16.72 -20.51 22.88
CA GLY A 143 16.23 -20.52 24.26
C GLY A 143 14.99 -19.66 24.48
N ASP A 144 14.84 -19.15 25.71
CA ASP A 144 13.64 -18.46 26.18
C ASP A 144 13.65 -16.94 25.89
N LEU A 145 14.66 -16.43 25.18
CA LEU A 145 14.86 -14.98 25.00
C LEU A 145 13.67 -14.33 24.29
N LEU A 146 13.25 -14.88 23.15
CA LEU A 146 12.11 -14.37 22.41
C LEU A 146 10.84 -14.40 23.26
N GLU A 147 10.64 -15.47 24.03
CA GLU A 147 9.48 -15.62 24.91
C GLU A 147 9.44 -14.57 26.00
N LYS A 148 10.56 -14.34 26.69
CA LYS A 148 10.66 -13.33 27.76
C LYS A 148 10.38 -11.93 27.24
N LEU A 149 11.05 -11.55 26.15
CA LEU A 149 10.84 -10.24 25.52
C LEU A 149 9.37 -10.04 25.12
N THR A 150 8.79 -11.08 24.53
CA THR A 150 7.39 -11.13 24.10
C THR A 150 6.45 -10.93 25.29
N GLN A 151 6.65 -11.66 26.39
CA GLN A 151 5.83 -11.56 27.60
C GLN A 151 5.92 -10.18 28.25
N ASP A 152 7.13 -9.62 28.38
CA ASP A 152 7.34 -8.31 29.00
C ASP A 152 6.66 -7.19 28.21
N ASN A 153 6.88 -7.15 26.89
CA ASN A 153 6.29 -6.13 26.02
C ASN A 153 4.78 -6.26 25.93
N MET A 154 4.26 -7.49 25.85
CA MET A 154 2.82 -7.70 25.83
C MET A 154 2.15 -7.28 27.12
N THR A 155 2.72 -7.63 28.28
CA THR A 155 2.13 -7.25 29.57
C THR A 155 1.98 -5.74 29.68
N LYS A 156 2.98 -4.97 29.21
CA LYS A 156 2.92 -3.51 29.15
C LYS A 156 1.78 -3.02 28.26
N VAL A 157 1.71 -3.46 27.00
CA VAL A 157 0.68 -3.00 26.05
C VAL A 157 -0.72 -3.43 26.49
N MET A 158 -0.85 -4.64 27.03
CA MET A 158 -2.12 -5.17 27.55
C MET A 158 -2.66 -4.32 28.71
N ASN A 159 -1.81 -3.92 29.65
CA ASN A 159 -2.22 -3.04 30.74
C ASN A 159 -2.67 -1.67 30.23
N MET A 160 -2.01 -1.14 29.18
CA MET A 160 -2.44 0.10 28.54
C MET A 160 -3.80 -0.06 27.85
N MET A 161 -3.98 -1.14 27.09
CA MET A 161 -5.24 -1.45 26.42
C MET A 161 -6.39 -1.60 27.43
N ALA A 162 -6.15 -2.29 28.55
CA ALA A 162 -7.14 -2.46 29.61
C ALA A 162 -7.55 -1.11 30.23
N ALA A 163 -6.58 -0.26 30.56
CA ALA A 163 -6.83 1.08 31.12
C ALA A 163 -7.54 2.02 30.13
N GLU A 164 -7.33 1.85 28.83
CA GLU A 164 -8.03 2.62 27.80
C GLU A 164 -9.44 2.08 27.54
N ALA A 165 -9.60 0.75 27.56
CA ALA A 165 -10.89 0.08 27.40
C ALA A 165 -11.90 0.45 28.50
N GLU A 166 -11.44 0.77 29.71
CA GLU A 166 -12.29 1.34 30.78
C GLU A 166 -12.98 2.65 30.38
N LYS A 167 -12.40 3.40 29.41
CA LYS A 167 -12.90 4.71 28.95
C LYS A 167 -13.79 4.60 27.72
N GLY A 168 -13.82 3.45 27.05
CA GLY A 168 -14.64 3.21 25.86
C GLY A 168 -13.94 2.32 24.81
N PRO A 169 -14.50 2.25 23.59
CA PRO A 169 -13.91 1.48 22.50
C PRO A 169 -12.50 1.96 22.15
N ILE A 170 -11.58 1.01 21.97
CA ILE A 170 -10.15 1.27 21.68
C ILE A 170 -9.82 1.04 20.20
N GLU A 171 -8.88 1.82 19.66
CA GLU A 171 -8.32 1.58 18.34
C GLU A 171 -7.16 0.58 18.42
N LEU A 172 -7.33 -0.61 17.84
CA LEU A 172 -6.33 -1.68 17.96
C LEU A 172 -5.03 -1.44 17.18
N LYS A 173 -5.04 -0.63 16.11
CA LYS A 173 -3.88 -0.49 15.22
C LYS A 173 -2.63 -0.06 15.98
N SER A 174 -2.71 1.02 16.75
CA SER A 174 -1.59 1.61 17.48
C SER A 174 -1.02 0.64 18.52
N HIS A 175 -1.88 -0.08 19.24
CA HIS A 175 -1.45 -1.08 20.21
C HIS A 175 -0.75 -2.28 19.55
N LEU A 176 -1.28 -2.78 18.44
CA LEU A 176 -0.65 -3.87 17.69
C LEU A 176 0.69 -3.44 17.08
N ASP A 177 0.77 -2.20 16.56
CA ASP A 177 2.03 -1.60 16.13
C ASP A 177 3.03 -1.61 17.29
N ASN A 178 2.65 -1.11 18.47
CA ASN A 178 3.53 -1.10 19.63
C ASN A 178 4.00 -2.50 20.07
N ILE A 179 3.12 -3.51 20.10
CA ILE A 179 3.52 -4.88 20.48
C ILE A 179 4.64 -5.39 19.57
N VAL A 180 4.45 -5.28 18.25
CA VAL A 180 5.36 -5.89 17.29
C VAL A 180 6.62 -5.06 17.11
N PHE A 181 6.49 -3.73 17.08
CA PHE A 181 7.58 -2.81 16.81
C PHE A 181 8.61 -2.80 17.92
N TYR A 182 8.18 -2.69 19.18
CA TYR A 182 9.07 -2.73 20.33
C TYR A 182 9.75 -4.09 20.47
N GLN A 183 9.02 -5.17 20.20
CA GLN A 183 9.57 -6.53 20.20
C GLN A 183 10.71 -6.68 19.17
N LEU A 184 10.48 -6.23 17.94
CA LEU A 184 11.50 -6.30 16.89
C LEU A 184 12.64 -5.32 17.10
N PHE A 185 12.39 -4.20 17.80
CA PHE A 185 13.42 -3.21 18.09
C PHE A 185 14.42 -3.78 19.08
N THR A 186 13.94 -4.35 20.19
CA THR A 186 14.81 -5.04 21.15
C THR A 186 15.52 -6.23 20.50
N LEU A 187 14.84 -6.97 19.62
CA LEU A 187 15.45 -8.10 18.93
C LEU A 187 16.59 -7.68 17.99
N CYS A 188 16.42 -6.57 17.28
CA CYS A 188 17.40 -6.11 16.30
C CYS A 188 18.55 -5.33 16.92
N PHE A 189 18.30 -4.58 18.00
CA PHE A 189 19.22 -3.57 18.53
C PHE A 189 19.48 -3.68 20.04
N GLY A 190 18.95 -4.72 20.72
CA GLY A 190 19.24 -5.00 22.13
C GLY A 190 18.65 -4.01 23.14
N GLU A 191 17.98 -2.95 22.69
CA GLU A 191 17.47 -1.86 23.52
C GLU A 191 15.98 -2.06 23.86
N ASN A 192 15.66 -2.31 25.13
CA ASN A 192 14.29 -2.39 25.62
C ASN A 192 13.74 -0.98 25.91
N LYS A 193 13.14 -0.36 24.89
CA LYS A 193 12.58 1.00 24.97
C LYS A 193 11.21 1.02 25.67
N GLU A 194 10.87 2.14 26.29
CA GLU A 194 9.52 2.37 26.83
C GLU A 194 8.55 2.83 25.74
N ILE A 195 7.25 2.54 25.94
CA ILE A 195 6.21 2.94 24.98
C ILE A 195 6.12 4.47 24.93
N GLY A 196 6.17 5.03 23.71
CA GLY A 196 6.30 6.47 23.48
C GLY A 196 7.74 6.98 23.38
N ASP A 197 8.74 6.10 23.41
CA ASP A 197 10.14 6.47 23.16
C ASP A 197 10.30 7.20 21.80
N PRO A 198 10.98 8.37 21.77
CA PRO A 198 11.07 9.20 20.56
C PRO A 198 11.70 8.50 19.35
N ASP A 199 12.65 7.57 19.57
CA ASP A 199 13.32 6.86 18.48
C ASP A 199 12.36 5.87 17.81
N VAL A 200 11.55 5.18 18.62
CA VAL A 200 10.55 4.23 18.14
C VAL A 200 9.39 4.95 17.45
N GLU A 201 8.86 6.02 18.06
CA GLU A 201 7.81 6.86 17.46
C GLU A 201 8.25 7.49 16.13
N PHE A 202 9.52 7.89 16.03
CA PHE A 202 10.10 8.35 14.78
C PHE A 202 10.00 7.27 13.68
N LEU A 203 10.45 6.05 13.95
CA LEU A 203 10.42 4.99 12.96
C LEU A 203 8.99 4.55 12.60
N LEU A 204 8.07 4.50 13.58
CA LEU A 204 6.64 4.22 13.33
C LEU A 204 6.03 5.25 12.37
N ARG A 205 6.32 6.54 12.59
CA ARG A 205 5.86 7.62 11.72
C ARG A 205 6.43 7.52 10.31
N GLU A 206 7.73 7.26 10.18
CA GLU A 206 8.36 7.12 8.85
C GLU A 206 7.82 5.87 8.11
N LYS A 207 7.58 4.76 8.82
CA LYS A 207 6.94 3.56 8.27
C LYS A 207 5.56 3.88 7.70
N ASP A 208 4.71 4.57 8.48
CA ASP A 208 3.35 4.90 8.03
C ASP A 208 3.37 5.88 6.85
N ASN A 209 4.28 6.87 6.85
CA ASN A 209 4.49 7.77 5.70
C ASN A 209 4.88 7.00 4.42
N VAL A 210 5.80 6.04 4.53
CA VAL A 210 6.24 5.21 3.40
C VAL A 210 5.08 4.34 2.92
N ASN A 211 4.37 3.65 3.80
CA ASN A 211 3.27 2.76 3.43
C ASN A 211 2.11 3.51 2.74
N GLU A 212 1.74 4.69 3.23
CA GLU A 212 0.71 5.54 2.59
C GLU A 212 1.18 6.03 1.22
N ALA A 213 2.44 6.48 1.13
CA ALA A 213 3.03 6.97 -0.10
C ALA A 213 3.21 5.85 -1.15
N ILE A 214 3.44 4.60 -0.75
CA ILE A 214 3.49 3.44 -1.67
C ILE A 214 2.08 3.09 -2.15
N GLY A 215 1.10 2.88 -1.25
CA GLY A 215 -0.27 2.50 -1.59
C GLY A 215 -0.35 1.36 -2.62
N ASN A 216 -1.02 1.57 -3.76
CA ASN A 216 -1.11 0.58 -4.85
C ASN A 216 0.10 0.60 -5.82
N GLY A 217 1.23 1.16 -5.40
CA GLY A 217 2.43 1.37 -6.22
C GLY A 217 2.59 2.80 -6.74
N LEU A 218 3.76 3.07 -7.32
CA LEU A 218 4.10 4.35 -7.94
C LEU A 218 3.96 4.27 -9.47
N ARG A 219 3.61 5.39 -10.10
CA ARG A 219 3.66 5.49 -11.58
C ARG A 219 5.11 5.39 -12.09
N GLU A 220 6.07 5.80 -11.26
CA GLU A 220 7.50 5.68 -11.50
C GLU A 220 7.95 4.21 -11.55
N ASP A 221 7.23 3.27 -10.93
CA ASP A 221 7.52 1.83 -11.09
C ASP A 221 7.16 1.32 -12.49
N LEU A 222 6.14 1.89 -13.12
CA LEU A 222 5.74 1.57 -14.49
C LEU A 222 6.58 2.33 -15.53
N LEU A 223 6.94 3.57 -15.22
CA LEU A 223 7.66 4.48 -16.11
C LEU A 223 8.84 5.11 -15.37
N PRO A 224 9.99 4.40 -15.25
CA PRO A 224 11.10 4.83 -14.40
C PRO A 224 11.69 6.21 -14.72
N PHE A 225 11.65 6.65 -15.98
CA PHE A 225 12.15 7.96 -16.38
C PHE A 225 11.39 9.13 -15.72
N LEU A 226 10.17 8.90 -15.22
CA LEU A 226 9.40 9.92 -14.53
C LEU A 226 10.06 10.38 -13.23
N LYS A 227 10.88 9.55 -12.60
CA LYS A 227 11.60 9.95 -11.37
C LYS A 227 12.57 11.11 -11.61
N ASP A 228 13.16 11.18 -12.81
CA ASP A 228 14.19 12.17 -13.17
C ASP A 228 13.57 13.41 -13.82
N VAL A 229 12.48 13.24 -14.57
CA VAL A 229 11.84 14.33 -15.34
C VAL A 229 10.67 14.98 -14.58
N TYR A 230 9.87 14.20 -13.86
CA TYR A 230 8.68 14.69 -13.17
C TYR A 230 8.32 13.84 -11.94
N PRO A 231 9.15 13.87 -10.88
CA PRO A 231 8.95 13.05 -9.70
C PRO A 231 7.62 13.38 -9.01
N SER A 232 6.82 12.35 -8.71
CA SER A 232 5.60 12.54 -7.93
C SER A 232 5.92 12.93 -6.48
N LYS A 233 4.97 13.61 -5.82
CA LYS A 233 5.06 13.88 -4.36
C LYS A 233 5.27 12.61 -3.55
N ARG A 234 4.61 11.52 -3.95
CA ARG A 234 4.73 10.19 -3.31
C ARG A 234 6.15 9.64 -3.42
N TYR A 235 6.77 9.76 -4.60
CA TYR A 235 8.17 9.40 -4.81
C TYR A 235 9.11 10.20 -3.88
N ILE A 236 8.92 11.52 -3.77
CA ILE A 236 9.74 12.38 -2.92
C ILE A 236 9.60 11.99 -1.45
N ILE A 237 8.37 11.77 -0.97
CA ILE A 237 8.10 11.34 0.41
C ILE A 237 8.82 10.02 0.72
N ILE A 238 8.71 9.01 -0.15
CA ILE A 238 9.36 7.71 0.06
C ILE A 238 10.87 7.86 0.10
N LYS A 239 11.44 8.63 -0.83
CA LYS A 239 12.89 8.85 -0.89
C LYS A 239 13.39 9.51 0.40
N GLU A 240 12.79 10.63 0.80
CA GLU A 240 13.23 11.37 1.99
C GLU A 240 13.02 10.57 3.28
N ALA A 241 11.93 9.82 3.40
CA ALA A 241 11.67 8.96 4.55
C ALA A 241 12.68 7.81 4.61
N ALA A 242 12.98 7.17 3.48
CA ALA A 242 14.01 6.12 3.40
C ALA A 242 15.39 6.66 3.81
N ASP A 243 15.79 7.82 3.28
CA ASP A 243 17.07 8.46 3.62
C ASP A 243 17.19 8.77 5.12
N ARG A 244 16.10 9.24 5.75
CA ARG A 244 16.05 9.49 7.20
C ARG A 244 16.12 8.19 8.01
N VAL A 245 15.40 7.15 7.61
CA VAL A 245 15.42 5.83 8.26
C VAL A 245 16.81 5.20 8.16
N PHE A 246 17.45 5.19 6.99
CA PHE A 246 18.79 4.62 6.83
C PHE A 246 19.83 5.40 7.62
N SER A 247 19.72 6.73 7.65
CA SER A 247 20.57 7.56 8.49
C SER A 247 20.40 7.21 9.98
N PHE A 248 19.17 6.97 10.43
CA PHE A 248 18.87 6.53 11.78
C PHE A 248 19.49 5.14 12.09
N LEU A 249 19.28 4.16 11.21
CA LEU A 249 19.80 2.79 11.38
C LEU A 249 21.34 2.74 11.35
N ASN A 250 21.98 3.55 10.51
CA ASN A 250 23.44 3.69 10.50
C ASN A 250 23.99 4.17 11.84
N ARG A 251 23.31 5.11 12.51
CA ARG A 251 23.71 5.54 13.87
C ARG A 251 23.58 4.42 14.88
N LEU A 252 22.54 3.58 14.79
CA LEU A 252 22.42 2.41 15.66
C LEU A 252 23.53 1.39 15.40
N LEU A 253 23.86 1.12 14.13
CA LEU A 253 24.97 0.24 13.77
C LEU A 253 26.30 0.75 14.35
N GLN A 254 26.58 2.05 14.22
CA GLN A 254 27.81 2.67 14.77
C GLN A 254 27.92 2.49 16.28
N LYS A 255 26.83 2.72 17.03
CA LYS A 255 26.81 2.46 18.48
C LYS A 255 27.13 1.01 18.82
N HIS A 256 26.62 0.06 18.03
CA HIS A 256 26.91 -1.35 18.23
C HIS A 256 28.37 -1.66 17.94
N GLN A 257 28.94 -1.10 16.86
CA GLN A 257 30.37 -1.24 16.52
C GLN A 257 31.29 -0.72 17.64
N GLU A 258 30.96 0.42 18.26
CA GLU A 258 31.74 1.01 19.37
C GLU A 258 31.74 0.14 20.63
N THR A 259 30.67 -0.64 20.83
CA THR A 259 30.43 -1.42 22.06
C THR A 259 30.45 -2.93 21.81
N PHE A 260 30.91 -3.35 20.64
CA PHE A 260 30.87 -4.75 20.20
C PHE A 260 31.87 -5.60 20.99
N ASP A 261 31.37 -6.68 21.61
CA ASP A 261 32.19 -7.70 22.26
C ASP A 261 31.89 -9.08 21.66
N PRO A 262 32.84 -9.71 20.95
CA PRO A 262 32.67 -11.06 20.39
C PRO A 262 32.29 -12.14 21.41
N ASN A 263 32.55 -11.92 22.71
CA ASN A 263 32.22 -12.87 23.77
C ASN A 263 30.83 -12.63 24.37
N ASN A 264 30.21 -11.49 24.09
CA ASN A 264 28.91 -11.09 24.63
C ASN A 264 28.04 -10.48 23.53
N ILE A 265 27.34 -11.36 22.80
CA ILE A 265 26.47 -10.98 21.69
C ILE A 265 25.08 -10.61 22.22
N ARG A 266 24.68 -9.34 22.04
CA ARG A 266 23.47 -8.77 22.67
C ARG A 266 22.21 -8.94 21.84
N ASP A 267 22.34 -8.90 20.52
CA ASP A 267 21.23 -8.78 19.56
C ASP A 267 21.60 -9.27 18.15
N LEU A 268 20.64 -9.16 17.23
CA LEU A 268 20.84 -9.50 15.83
C LEU A 268 21.94 -8.64 15.18
N CYS A 269 22.06 -7.36 15.53
CA CYS A 269 23.09 -6.46 15.00
C CYS A 269 24.48 -6.98 15.39
N ASP A 270 24.69 -7.34 16.65
CA ASP A 270 25.94 -7.94 17.12
C ASP A 270 26.22 -9.30 16.45
N HIS A 271 25.21 -10.12 16.18
CA HIS A 271 25.42 -11.36 15.43
C HIS A 271 25.91 -11.12 13.99
N LEU A 272 25.46 -10.05 13.34
CA LEU A 272 25.95 -9.66 12.02
C LEU A 272 27.38 -9.09 12.10
N LEU A 273 27.68 -8.30 13.15
CA LEU A 273 29.04 -7.83 13.44
C LEU A 273 30.00 -8.98 13.75
N LEU A 274 29.53 -10.02 14.43
CA LEU A 274 30.31 -11.24 14.67
C LEU A 274 30.65 -11.94 13.36
N ALA A 275 29.70 -12.09 12.44
CA ALA A 275 29.97 -12.68 11.13
C ALA A 275 31.03 -11.87 10.34
N ARG A 276 31.00 -10.54 10.45
CA ARG A 276 32.03 -9.67 9.89
C ARG A 276 33.38 -9.87 10.58
N SER A 277 33.44 -9.90 11.90
CA SER A 277 34.67 -10.14 12.66
C SER A 277 35.29 -11.52 12.35
N GLU A 278 34.47 -12.55 12.15
CA GLU A 278 34.91 -13.87 11.70
C GLU A 278 35.56 -13.79 10.30
N ALA A 279 34.95 -13.07 9.37
CA ALA A 279 35.51 -12.85 8.04
C ALA A 279 36.85 -12.09 8.10
N GLU A 280 36.95 -11.06 8.93
CA GLU A 280 38.18 -10.27 9.14
C GLU A 280 39.31 -11.16 9.67
N LYS A 281 39.04 -12.01 10.67
CA LYS A 281 40.02 -12.94 11.24
C LYS A 281 40.50 -14.00 10.24
N SER A 282 39.62 -14.41 9.33
CA SER A 282 39.94 -15.41 8.30
C SER A 282 40.67 -14.83 7.08
N GLY A 283 40.78 -13.51 6.96
CA GLY A 283 41.34 -12.85 5.78
C GLY A 283 40.48 -13.03 4.52
N ASP A 284 39.16 -13.21 4.69
CA ASP A 284 38.21 -13.39 3.59
C ASP A 284 37.70 -12.04 3.08
N ASP A 285 38.53 -11.36 2.27
CA ASP A 285 38.21 -10.05 1.69
C ASP A 285 36.92 -10.07 0.87
N GLU A 286 36.59 -11.19 0.23
CA GLU A 286 35.36 -11.35 -0.55
C GLU A 286 34.12 -11.33 0.36
N SER A 287 34.18 -11.96 1.54
CA SER A 287 33.12 -11.87 2.54
C SER A 287 33.01 -10.46 3.15
N LEU A 288 34.12 -9.74 3.32
CA LEU A 288 34.11 -8.39 3.89
C LEU A 288 33.43 -7.37 2.98
N GLU A 289 33.66 -7.45 1.67
CA GLU A 289 32.95 -6.61 0.70
C GLU A 289 31.43 -6.82 0.80
N LYS A 290 31.02 -8.07 1.04
CA LYS A 290 29.62 -8.49 1.27
C LYS A 290 29.13 -8.22 2.69
N LEU A 291 29.90 -7.64 3.60
CA LEU A 291 29.48 -7.33 4.98
C LEU A 291 29.77 -5.87 5.35
N ASN A 292 29.81 -4.99 4.35
CA ASN A 292 29.92 -3.56 4.58
C ASN A 292 28.67 -3.00 5.29
N ASP A 293 28.82 -1.82 5.88
CA ASP A 293 27.81 -1.19 6.73
C ASP A 293 26.45 -1.05 6.02
N THR A 294 26.44 -0.73 4.73
CA THR A 294 25.19 -0.61 3.96
C THR A 294 24.43 -1.94 3.94
N TYR A 295 25.11 -3.06 3.68
CA TYR A 295 24.42 -4.35 3.70
C TYR A 295 23.99 -4.80 5.10
N LEU A 296 24.76 -4.45 6.14
CA LEU A 296 24.37 -4.74 7.53
C LEU A 296 23.10 -3.96 7.91
N VAL A 297 23.09 -2.65 7.65
CA VAL A 297 21.91 -1.78 7.85
C VAL A 297 20.72 -2.27 7.05
N GLN A 298 20.91 -2.61 5.77
CA GLN A 298 19.83 -3.11 4.93
C GLN A 298 19.30 -4.48 5.38
N THR A 299 20.17 -5.36 5.90
CA THR A 299 19.75 -6.64 6.47
C THR A 299 18.91 -6.43 7.73
N LEU A 300 19.33 -5.53 8.62
CA LEU A 300 18.58 -5.17 9.84
C LEU A 300 17.23 -4.52 9.48
N SER A 301 17.24 -3.56 8.55
CA SER A 301 16.04 -2.90 8.03
C SER A 301 15.03 -3.91 7.47
N ASP A 302 15.50 -4.85 6.64
CA ASP A 302 14.65 -5.85 5.99
C ASP A 302 13.99 -6.77 7.02
N ILE A 303 14.74 -7.30 7.99
CA ILE A 303 14.19 -8.15 9.06
C ILE A 303 13.23 -7.37 9.96
N PHE A 304 13.60 -6.15 10.32
CA PHE A 304 12.81 -5.30 11.20
C PHE A 304 11.46 -4.93 10.57
N PHE A 305 11.45 -4.24 9.43
CA PHE A 305 10.21 -3.76 8.83
C PHE A 305 9.35 -4.88 8.23
N ALA A 306 9.96 -5.93 7.66
CA ALA A 306 9.20 -7.07 7.17
C ALA A 306 8.49 -7.80 8.33
N GLY A 307 9.16 -7.98 9.47
CA GLY A 307 8.56 -8.58 10.65
C GLY A 307 7.43 -7.74 11.25
N VAL A 308 7.55 -6.41 11.23
CA VAL A 308 6.54 -5.48 11.77
C VAL A 308 5.21 -5.61 11.05
N ASP A 309 5.18 -5.26 9.76
CA ASP A 309 3.91 -5.10 9.06
C ASP A 309 3.19 -6.45 8.87
N THR A 310 3.94 -7.54 8.62
CA THR A 310 3.37 -8.88 8.41
C THR A 310 2.73 -9.45 9.67
N THR A 311 3.40 -9.33 10.82
CA THR A 311 2.91 -9.85 12.10
C THR A 311 1.73 -9.01 12.59
N ARG A 312 1.83 -7.67 12.51
CA ARG A 312 0.75 -6.74 12.86
C ARG A 312 -0.51 -6.98 12.03
N LEU A 313 -0.39 -7.12 10.71
CA LEU A 313 -1.52 -7.44 9.83
C LEU A 313 -2.15 -8.79 10.17
N THR A 314 -1.33 -9.80 10.50
CA THR A 314 -1.84 -11.13 10.88
C THR A 314 -2.63 -11.08 12.18
N LEU A 315 -2.12 -10.34 13.19
CA LEU A 315 -2.84 -10.08 14.45
C LEU A 315 -4.15 -9.33 14.23
N GLU A 316 -4.13 -8.29 13.40
CA GLU A 316 -5.31 -7.50 13.08
C GLU A 316 -6.39 -8.36 12.41
N TRP A 317 -6.02 -9.19 11.43
CA TRP A 317 -6.94 -10.14 10.81
C TRP A 317 -7.47 -11.17 11.80
N PHE A 318 -6.61 -11.70 12.66
CA PHE A 318 -6.99 -12.67 13.68
C PHE A 318 -8.05 -12.10 14.62
N LEU A 319 -7.81 -10.90 15.17
CA LEU A 319 -8.78 -10.22 16.04
C LEU A 319 -10.06 -9.85 15.29
N CYS A 320 -9.95 -9.46 14.02
CA CYS A 320 -11.12 -9.17 13.18
C CYS A 320 -12.00 -10.40 12.97
N PHE A 321 -11.43 -11.58 12.69
CA PHE A 321 -12.21 -12.81 12.54
C PHE A 321 -12.81 -13.28 13.87
N ILE A 322 -12.00 -13.33 14.93
CA ILE A 322 -12.45 -13.86 16.22
C ILE A 322 -13.54 -12.99 16.85
N SER A 323 -13.42 -11.66 16.78
CA SER A 323 -14.47 -10.74 17.26
C SER A 323 -15.80 -10.86 16.50
N GLY A 324 -15.77 -11.35 15.26
CA GLY A 324 -16.97 -11.64 14.48
C GLY A 324 -17.51 -13.07 14.66
N LEU A 325 -16.80 -13.95 15.38
CA LEU A 325 -17.07 -15.39 15.47
C LEU A 325 -17.08 -15.87 16.93
N PRO A 326 -18.11 -15.50 17.73
CA PRO A 326 -18.13 -15.72 19.19
C PRO A 326 -18.07 -17.20 19.58
N GLU A 327 -18.61 -18.11 18.76
CA GLU A 327 -18.52 -19.55 19.02
C GLU A 327 -17.09 -20.10 18.88
N ILE A 328 -16.35 -19.62 17.88
CA ILE A 328 -14.94 -20.00 17.68
C ILE A 328 -14.11 -19.37 18.79
N GLN A 329 -14.37 -18.10 19.10
CA GLN A 329 -13.78 -17.40 20.22
C GLN A 329 -13.93 -18.22 21.52
N ALA A 330 -15.15 -18.62 21.89
CA ALA A 330 -15.45 -19.42 23.09
C ALA A 330 -14.75 -20.78 23.14
N LYS A 331 -14.54 -21.44 22.00
CA LYS A 331 -13.78 -22.70 21.96
C LYS A 331 -12.30 -22.51 22.24
N CYS A 332 -11.70 -21.47 21.66
CA CYS A 332 -10.31 -21.14 21.96
C CYS A 332 -10.12 -20.76 23.43
N GLN A 333 -11.08 -20.05 24.05
CA GLN A 333 -11.10 -19.78 25.49
C GLN A 333 -11.01 -21.05 26.31
N ALA A 334 -11.95 -21.97 26.05
CA ALA A 334 -12.06 -23.18 26.83
C ALA A 334 -10.77 -24.03 26.73
N GLU A 335 -10.10 -24.01 25.58
CA GLU A 335 -8.80 -24.65 25.40
C GLU A 335 -7.70 -23.99 26.24
N ILE A 336 -7.63 -22.65 26.23
CA ILE A 336 -6.64 -21.87 27.00
C ILE A 336 -6.90 -21.99 28.51
N ASP A 337 -8.12 -21.80 28.97
CA ASP A 337 -8.50 -21.90 30.38
C ASP A 337 -8.20 -23.28 30.96
N LYS A 338 -8.42 -24.33 30.17
CA LYS A 338 -8.14 -25.71 30.56
C LYS A 338 -6.64 -26.02 30.63
N THR A 339 -5.86 -25.47 29.72
CA THR A 339 -4.44 -25.85 29.51
C THR A 339 -3.48 -24.94 30.28
N ILE A 340 -3.72 -23.65 30.22
CA ILE A 340 -2.89 -22.59 30.79
C ILE A 340 -3.52 -22.08 32.09
N GLY A 341 -4.83 -21.85 32.08
CA GLY A 341 -5.52 -21.20 33.20
C GLY A 341 -5.11 -19.74 33.32
N ARG A 342 -4.73 -19.30 34.53
CA ARG A 342 -4.46 -17.87 34.84
C ARG A 342 -3.00 -17.44 34.72
N ARG A 343 -2.07 -18.35 34.41
CA ARG A 343 -0.65 -17.99 34.23
C ARG A 343 -0.41 -17.39 32.85
N CYS A 344 0.71 -16.70 32.67
CA CYS A 344 1.12 -16.25 31.34
C CYS A 344 1.37 -17.46 30.40
N PRO A 345 0.93 -17.39 29.14
CA PRO A 345 1.25 -18.40 28.12
C PRO A 345 2.74 -18.43 27.79
N SER A 346 3.24 -19.63 27.51
CA SER A 346 4.60 -19.91 27.05
C SER A 346 4.59 -20.53 25.66
N ILE A 347 5.74 -20.56 24.99
CA ILE A 347 5.87 -21.23 23.70
C ILE A 347 5.68 -22.75 23.86
N ALA A 348 6.06 -23.31 25.01
CA ALA A 348 5.87 -24.72 25.32
C ALA A 348 4.37 -25.12 25.31
N ASP A 349 3.46 -24.18 25.59
CA ASP A 349 2.02 -24.44 25.62
C ASP A 349 1.43 -24.67 24.22
N ARG A 350 2.11 -24.22 23.17
CA ARG A 350 1.64 -24.31 21.78
C ARG A 350 1.14 -25.71 21.42
N GLN A 351 1.88 -26.76 21.79
CA GLN A 351 1.54 -28.15 21.46
C GLN A 351 0.21 -28.62 22.06
N ALA A 352 -0.24 -27.96 23.14
CA ALA A 352 -1.49 -28.23 23.82
C ALA A 352 -2.63 -27.31 23.37
N LEU A 353 -2.34 -26.26 22.58
CA LEU A 353 -3.32 -25.30 22.04
C LEU A 353 -3.66 -25.57 20.57
N SER A 354 -4.00 -26.81 20.24
CA SER A 354 -4.19 -27.23 18.84
C SER A 354 -5.31 -26.46 18.14
N TYR A 355 -6.46 -26.26 18.79
CA TYR A 355 -7.59 -25.54 18.21
C TYR A 355 -7.29 -24.04 18.01
N THR A 356 -6.62 -23.43 18.99
CA THR A 356 -6.21 -22.02 18.91
C THR A 356 -5.17 -21.81 17.80
N GLU A 357 -4.20 -22.72 17.69
CA GLU A 357 -3.24 -22.70 16.58
C GLU A 357 -3.95 -22.89 15.23
N ALA A 358 -4.95 -23.77 15.15
CA ALA A 358 -5.74 -23.96 13.94
C ALA A 358 -6.48 -22.67 13.52
N CYS A 359 -6.98 -21.89 14.48
CA CYS A 359 -7.61 -20.60 14.20
C CYS A 359 -6.63 -19.58 13.62
N LEU A 360 -5.38 -19.59 14.08
CA LEU A 360 -4.31 -18.75 13.52
C LEU A 360 -3.96 -19.17 12.08
N TYR A 361 -3.90 -20.48 11.80
CA TYR A 361 -3.63 -20.99 10.46
C TYR A 361 -4.77 -20.66 9.49
N GLU A 362 -6.02 -20.79 9.94
CA GLU A 362 -7.20 -20.40 9.18
C GLU A 362 -7.27 -18.89 8.96
N THR A 363 -6.81 -18.08 9.92
CA THR A 363 -6.65 -16.63 9.74
C THR A 363 -5.68 -16.31 8.61
N MET A 364 -4.50 -16.94 8.58
CA MET A 364 -3.53 -16.71 7.49
C MET A 364 -4.09 -17.15 6.14
N ARG A 365 -4.87 -18.23 6.10
CA ARG A 365 -5.56 -18.69 4.89
C ARG A 365 -6.63 -17.71 4.43
N ALA A 366 -7.50 -17.25 5.34
CA ALA A 366 -8.65 -16.41 5.00
C ALA A 366 -8.26 -14.95 4.73
N GLY A 367 -7.40 -14.37 5.57
CA GLY A 367 -6.99 -12.97 5.54
C GLY A 367 -5.91 -12.63 4.49
N VAL A 368 -5.08 -13.60 4.10
CA VAL A 368 -3.98 -13.50 3.10
C VAL A 368 -3.35 -12.10 3.00
N ILE A 369 -2.44 -11.78 3.91
CA ILE A 369 -1.82 -10.45 4.00
C ILE A 369 -1.06 -10.02 2.73
N ALA A 370 -0.59 -10.98 1.92
CA ALA A 370 0.12 -10.75 0.66
C ALA A 370 -0.53 -11.53 -0.50
N GLY A 371 -1.72 -11.10 -0.94
CA GLY A 371 -2.54 -11.82 -1.92
C GLY A 371 -1.86 -12.19 -3.25
N LEU A 372 -0.93 -11.36 -3.74
CA LEU A 372 -0.13 -11.63 -4.96
C LEU A 372 1.36 -11.93 -4.67
N GLY A 373 1.73 -12.01 -3.39
CA GLY A 373 3.12 -12.13 -2.95
C GLY A 373 3.99 -10.96 -3.41
N VAL A 374 5.31 -11.14 -3.26
CA VAL A 374 6.32 -10.22 -3.81
C VAL A 374 6.63 -10.65 -5.25
N PRO A 375 6.67 -9.73 -6.24
CA PRO A 375 6.95 -10.06 -7.64
C PRO A 375 8.25 -10.84 -7.84
N HIS A 376 8.19 -11.92 -8.62
CA HIS A 376 9.35 -12.68 -9.09
C HIS A 376 9.75 -12.22 -10.50
N LEU A 377 10.98 -12.53 -10.91
CA LEU A 377 11.48 -12.32 -12.27
C LEU A 377 12.15 -13.60 -12.78
N THR A 378 11.87 -13.99 -14.02
CA THR A 378 12.58 -15.09 -14.67
C THR A 378 14.00 -14.67 -15.07
N ILE A 379 15.01 -15.42 -14.62
CA ILE A 379 16.43 -15.10 -14.89
C ILE A 379 16.95 -15.73 -16.19
N CYS A 380 16.18 -16.64 -16.77
CA CYS A 380 16.42 -17.30 -18.05
C CYS A 380 15.07 -17.64 -18.73
N ASP A 381 15.12 -18.01 -20.01
CA ASP A 381 13.97 -18.62 -20.68
C ASP A 381 13.63 -19.94 -19.98
N THR A 382 12.36 -20.12 -19.61
CA THR A 382 11.89 -21.31 -18.89
C THR A 382 10.45 -21.63 -19.27
N GLN A 383 9.83 -22.58 -18.58
CA GLN A 383 8.45 -22.99 -18.82
C GLN A 383 7.68 -23.16 -17.51
N VAL A 384 6.36 -22.96 -17.56
CA VAL A 384 5.45 -23.31 -16.46
C VAL A 384 4.06 -23.60 -17.01
N GLY A 385 3.40 -24.65 -16.52
CA GLY A 385 2.05 -25.00 -16.95
C GLY A 385 1.94 -25.30 -18.45
N GLY A 386 3.03 -25.77 -19.08
CA GLY A 386 3.09 -26.06 -20.51
C GLY A 386 3.26 -24.84 -21.43
N TYR A 387 3.53 -23.67 -20.88
CA TYR A 387 3.80 -22.43 -21.62
C TYR A 387 5.25 -22.00 -21.52
N ASP A 388 5.76 -21.35 -22.57
CA ASP A 388 7.07 -20.72 -22.58
C ASP A 388 7.02 -19.38 -21.85
N ILE A 389 7.92 -19.20 -20.89
CA ILE A 389 8.10 -17.99 -20.11
C ILE A 389 9.50 -17.43 -20.43
N PRO A 390 9.59 -16.40 -21.29
CA PRO A 390 10.86 -15.79 -21.63
C PRO A 390 11.57 -15.21 -20.40
N LYS A 391 12.88 -15.06 -20.50
CA LYS A 391 13.70 -14.29 -19.56
C LYS A 391 13.14 -12.88 -19.36
N ASP A 392 13.34 -12.33 -18.17
CA ASP A 392 12.92 -10.99 -17.76
C ASP A 392 11.39 -10.82 -17.74
N THR A 393 10.66 -11.91 -17.55
CA THR A 393 9.20 -11.90 -17.33
C THR A 393 8.91 -11.77 -15.84
N VAL A 394 8.04 -10.82 -15.49
CA VAL A 394 7.55 -10.65 -14.11
C VAL A 394 6.54 -11.75 -13.80
N VAL A 395 6.69 -12.42 -12.66
CA VAL A 395 5.80 -13.51 -12.25
C VAL A 395 5.21 -13.20 -10.88
N LEU A 396 3.88 -13.25 -10.77
CA LEU A 396 3.13 -13.02 -9.54
C LEU A 396 2.41 -14.31 -9.13
N ILE A 397 2.45 -14.60 -7.84
CA ILE A 397 1.84 -15.81 -7.26
C ILE A 397 0.54 -15.39 -6.59
N ASN A 398 -0.59 -15.88 -7.09
CA ASN A 398 -1.89 -15.52 -6.54
C ASN A 398 -2.21 -16.40 -5.31
N HIS A 399 -1.57 -16.10 -4.17
CA HIS A 399 -1.83 -16.77 -2.89
C HIS A 399 -3.30 -16.71 -2.49
N PHE A 400 -4.01 -15.63 -2.86
CA PHE A 400 -5.45 -15.52 -2.64
C PHE A 400 -6.24 -16.63 -3.36
N ALA A 401 -5.87 -16.95 -4.60
CA ALA A 401 -6.45 -18.06 -5.36
C ALA A 401 -6.07 -19.42 -4.76
N LEU A 402 -4.79 -19.64 -4.41
CA LEU A 402 -4.31 -20.89 -3.82
C LEU A 402 -5.08 -21.27 -2.55
N HIS A 403 -5.37 -20.26 -1.71
CA HIS A 403 -6.07 -20.43 -0.44
C HIS A 403 -7.60 -20.54 -0.59
N ARG A 404 -8.13 -20.47 -1.81
CA ARG A 404 -9.57 -20.56 -2.14
C ARG A 404 -9.90 -21.57 -3.22
N ASP A 405 -8.91 -22.29 -3.73
CA ASP A 405 -9.12 -23.33 -4.72
C ASP A 405 -9.96 -24.47 -4.14
N THR A 406 -11.17 -24.67 -4.69
CA THR A 406 -12.13 -25.67 -4.22
C THR A 406 -11.63 -27.10 -4.40
N LYS A 407 -10.58 -27.31 -5.21
CA LYS A 407 -9.87 -28.58 -5.28
C LYS A 407 -9.18 -28.96 -3.97
N TYR A 408 -8.69 -27.98 -3.22
CA TYR A 408 -7.91 -28.18 -1.99
C TYR A 408 -8.67 -27.75 -0.72
N TRP A 409 -9.64 -26.83 -0.87
CA TRP A 409 -10.36 -26.23 0.24
C TRP A 409 -11.86 -26.44 0.08
N LYS A 410 -12.44 -27.27 0.96
CA LYS A 410 -13.90 -27.43 1.05
C LYS A 410 -14.55 -26.13 1.54
N ASP A 411 -15.57 -25.57 0.91
CA ASP A 411 -16.23 -24.33 1.40
C ASP A 411 -15.24 -23.18 1.74
N PRO A 412 -14.40 -22.73 0.78
CA PRO A 412 -13.24 -21.86 1.05
C PRO A 412 -13.58 -20.48 1.65
N GLU A 413 -14.82 -20.02 1.50
CA GLU A 413 -15.31 -18.76 2.06
C GLU A 413 -15.72 -18.89 3.54
N LYS A 414 -15.88 -20.12 4.05
CA LYS A 414 -16.17 -20.36 5.46
C LYS A 414 -14.87 -20.44 6.26
N PHE A 415 -14.78 -19.60 7.30
CA PHE A 415 -13.74 -19.70 8.32
C PHE A 415 -13.98 -20.96 9.16
N ASP A 416 -13.12 -21.96 9.00
CA ASP A 416 -13.23 -23.24 9.71
C ASP A 416 -11.86 -23.75 10.19
N PRO A 417 -11.55 -23.59 11.50
CA PRO A 417 -10.31 -24.08 12.08
C PRO A 417 -10.14 -25.61 11.98
N LEU A 418 -11.22 -26.38 11.93
CA LEU A 418 -11.15 -27.85 11.91
C LEU A 418 -10.41 -28.40 10.69
N ARG A 419 -10.26 -27.58 9.64
CA ARG A 419 -9.43 -27.87 8.47
C ARG A 419 -8.00 -28.24 8.83
N PHE A 420 -7.43 -27.68 9.89
CA PHE A 420 -6.04 -27.91 10.27
C PHE A 420 -5.88 -28.97 11.36
N LEU A 421 -6.96 -29.63 11.79
CA LEU A 421 -6.94 -30.64 12.84
C LEU A 421 -7.09 -32.04 12.26
N ASP A 422 -6.34 -33.01 12.77
CA ASP A 422 -6.52 -34.43 12.48
C ASP A 422 -7.76 -35.01 13.20
N GLU A 423 -8.01 -36.31 13.04
CA GLU A 423 -9.13 -37.02 13.67
C GLU A 423 -9.06 -37.01 15.21
N ASN A 424 -7.88 -36.79 15.79
CA ASN A 424 -7.64 -36.72 17.23
C ASN A 424 -7.68 -35.27 17.75
N GLY A 425 -7.97 -34.28 16.89
CA GLY A 425 -7.96 -32.87 17.25
C GLY A 425 -6.57 -32.26 17.40
N LYS A 426 -5.52 -32.89 16.86
CA LYS A 426 -4.15 -32.37 16.84
C LYS A 426 -3.87 -31.59 15.56
N MET A 427 -3.01 -30.58 15.67
CA MET A 427 -2.57 -29.81 14.50
C MET A 427 -1.88 -30.69 13.47
N ASP A 428 -2.44 -30.72 12.26
CA ASP A 428 -1.83 -31.31 11.08
C ASP A 428 -2.03 -30.37 9.87
N PRO A 429 -1.14 -29.39 9.69
CA PRO A 429 -1.17 -28.53 8.51
C PRO A 429 -0.64 -29.23 7.26
N THR A 430 0.01 -30.40 7.38
CA THR A 430 0.67 -31.07 6.25
C THR A 430 -0.31 -31.74 5.30
N LYS A 431 -1.53 -32.04 5.76
CA LYS A 431 -2.60 -32.58 4.92
C LYS A 431 -3.18 -31.58 3.91
N LEU A 432 -2.80 -30.30 3.98
CA LEU A 432 -3.32 -29.23 3.13
C LEU A 432 -2.22 -28.70 2.20
N ASP A 433 -2.03 -29.37 1.06
CA ASP A 433 -0.98 -29.05 0.09
C ASP A 433 -0.96 -27.58 -0.33
N SER A 434 -2.14 -26.99 -0.58
CA SER A 434 -2.28 -25.60 -1.07
C SER A 434 -2.17 -24.53 0.04
N TRP A 435 -1.77 -24.90 1.26
CA TRP A 435 -1.51 -23.95 2.34
C TRP A 435 -0.09 -23.38 2.23
N LEU A 436 0.04 -22.21 1.59
CA LEU A 436 1.32 -21.56 1.29
C LEU A 436 1.35 -20.09 1.77
N PRO A 437 1.11 -19.81 3.07
CA PRO A 437 1.09 -18.44 3.59
C PRO A 437 2.47 -17.75 3.51
N PHE A 438 3.55 -18.52 3.53
CA PHE A 438 4.93 -18.04 3.45
C PHE A 438 5.60 -18.34 2.10
N SER A 439 4.81 -18.67 1.08
CA SER A 439 5.29 -19.10 -0.23
C SER A 439 6.21 -20.34 -0.18
N ALA A 440 6.91 -20.65 -1.26
CA ALA A 440 7.76 -21.83 -1.40
C ALA A 440 9.07 -21.53 -2.15
N GLY A 441 10.00 -22.49 -2.15
CA GLY A 441 11.20 -22.43 -2.98
C GLY A 441 12.32 -21.57 -2.43
N ARG A 442 13.17 -21.03 -3.32
CA ARG A 442 14.35 -20.22 -2.94
C ARG A 442 13.98 -18.93 -2.19
N ARG A 443 12.79 -18.39 -2.45
CA ARG A 443 12.30 -17.12 -1.90
C ARG A 443 11.27 -17.30 -0.78
N HIS A 444 11.07 -18.52 -0.31
CA HIS A 444 10.23 -18.81 0.86
C HIS A 444 10.66 -17.94 2.05
N SER A 445 9.70 -17.41 2.81
CA SER A 445 10.04 -16.76 4.07
C SER A 445 10.41 -17.84 5.09
N ASP A 446 11.69 -17.89 5.49
CA ASP A 446 12.16 -18.77 6.57
C ASP A 446 11.85 -18.17 7.96
N GLU A 447 11.17 -17.02 8.02
CA GLU A 447 10.54 -16.50 9.22
C GLU A 447 9.55 -17.57 9.67
N ARG A 448 10.00 -18.41 10.61
CA ARG A 448 9.20 -19.53 11.07
C ARG A 448 7.81 -19.03 11.44
N PRO A 449 6.76 -19.87 11.30
CA PRO A 449 5.49 -19.64 11.99
C PRO A 449 5.69 -19.38 13.49
N TYR A 450 6.85 -19.71 14.06
CA TYR A 450 7.28 -19.39 15.42
C TYR A 450 7.13 -17.91 15.80
N LEU A 451 7.64 -16.91 15.05
CA LEU A 451 7.53 -15.50 15.48
C LEU A 451 6.07 -15.05 15.52
N VAL A 452 5.30 -15.40 14.50
CA VAL A 452 3.85 -15.15 14.44
C VAL A 452 3.13 -15.88 15.57
N VAL A 453 3.45 -17.13 15.85
CA VAL A 453 2.82 -17.94 16.90
C VAL A 453 3.21 -17.46 18.31
N CYS A 454 4.48 -17.13 18.54
CA CYS A 454 5.01 -16.59 19.79
C CYS A 454 4.42 -15.23 20.10
N VAL A 455 4.09 -14.43 19.08
CA VAL A 455 3.44 -13.14 19.29
C VAL A 455 1.92 -13.30 19.40
N VAL A 456 1.30 -14.09 18.52
CA VAL A 456 -0.16 -14.17 18.40
C VAL A 456 -0.82 -15.01 19.50
N LEU A 457 -0.25 -16.16 19.88
CA LEU A 457 -0.89 -17.01 20.90
C LEU A 457 -0.92 -16.36 22.29
N PRO A 458 0.17 -15.71 22.76
CA PRO A 458 0.12 -15.01 24.04
C PRO A 458 -0.73 -13.74 23.97
N VAL A 459 -0.69 -12.97 22.88
CA VAL A 459 -1.61 -11.83 22.66
C VAL A 459 -3.06 -12.27 22.70
N PHE A 460 -3.38 -13.38 22.03
CA PHE A 460 -4.75 -13.89 22.05
C PHE A 460 -5.19 -14.34 23.43
N SER A 461 -4.35 -15.09 24.16
CA SER A 461 -4.68 -15.57 25.51
C SER A 461 -4.85 -14.41 26.50
N LEU A 462 -4.11 -13.31 26.33
CA LEU A 462 -4.18 -12.14 27.20
C LEU A 462 -5.30 -11.17 26.83
N LEU A 463 -5.61 -11.00 25.53
CA LEU A 463 -6.75 -10.19 25.06
C LEU A 463 -8.10 -10.84 25.33
N PHE A 464 -8.09 -12.12 25.64
CA PHE A 464 -9.28 -12.93 25.77
C PHE A 464 -10.34 -12.37 26.76
N PRO A 465 -10.00 -12.00 28.01
CA PRO A 465 -10.99 -11.61 29.01
C PRO A 465 -11.77 -10.32 28.70
N SER A 466 -11.37 -9.57 27.67
CA SER A 466 -11.82 -8.19 27.41
C SER A 466 -12.45 -7.98 26.03
N ILE A 467 -12.48 -8.98 25.15
CA ILE A 467 -13.13 -8.83 23.83
C ILE A 467 -14.64 -9.04 24.00
N VAL A 468 -15.35 -7.94 24.28
CA VAL A 468 -16.80 -7.84 24.13
C VAL A 468 -17.06 -7.17 22.79
N SER A 469 -17.51 -7.93 21.79
CA SER A 469 -17.96 -7.35 20.53
C SER A 469 -19.38 -6.80 20.72
N ASP A 470 -19.55 -5.48 20.58
CA ASP A 470 -20.76 -4.98 19.92
C ASP A 470 -20.66 -5.48 18.47
N PRO A 471 -21.69 -6.10 17.88
CA PRO A 471 -21.57 -6.70 16.56
C PRO A 471 -21.10 -5.63 15.58
N LEU A 472 -20.01 -5.91 14.87
CA LEU A 472 -19.51 -5.09 13.77
C LEU A 472 -20.70 -4.65 12.92
N THR A 473 -21.15 -3.41 13.11
CA THR A 473 -22.17 -2.83 12.25
C THR A 473 -21.58 -2.88 10.85
N SER A 474 -22.32 -3.50 9.93
CA SER A 474 -21.87 -3.79 8.56
C SER A 474 -21.34 -2.57 7.78
N ASP A 475 -21.50 -1.38 8.37
CA ASP A 475 -21.17 -0.08 7.81
C ASP A 475 -19.69 0.25 7.90
N VAL A 476 -18.92 -0.23 8.88
CA VAL A 476 -17.46 0.07 8.97
C VAL A 476 -16.68 -0.63 7.86
N VAL A 477 -17.03 -1.89 7.54
CA VAL A 477 -16.46 -2.63 6.40
C VAL A 477 -16.94 -2.01 5.07
N LYS A 478 -18.17 -1.48 5.00
CA LYS A 478 -18.66 -0.71 3.84
C LYS A 478 -17.98 0.66 3.70
N MET A 479 -17.46 1.25 4.76
CA MET A 479 -16.93 2.62 4.74
C MET A 479 -15.57 2.74 4.03
N ARG A 480 -14.76 1.67 3.99
CA ARG A 480 -13.54 1.62 3.15
C ARG A 480 -13.83 1.25 1.68
N LEU A 481 -14.92 0.53 1.41
CA LEU A 481 -15.35 0.15 0.05
C LEU A 481 -16.07 1.29 -0.70
N ARG A 482 -16.75 2.20 0.01
CA ARG A 482 -17.45 3.34 -0.63
C ARG A 482 -16.54 4.49 -1.08
N ARG A 483 -15.37 4.69 -0.45
CA ARG A 483 -14.42 5.75 -0.88
C ARG A 483 -13.66 5.43 -2.17
N THR A 484 -13.58 4.15 -2.57
CA THR A 484 -12.94 3.73 -3.83
C THR A 484 -13.94 3.55 -4.97
N ALA A 485 -15.21 3.24 -4.68
CA ALA A 485 -16.25 3.09 -5.70
C ALA A 485 -16.73 4.43 -6.30
N SER A 486 -16.81 5.51 -5.52
CA SER A 486 -17.23 6.82 -6.05
C SER A 486 -16.17 7.52 -6.91
N CYS A 487 -14.88 7.21 -6.72
CA CYS A 487 -13.82 7.73 -7.60
C CYS A 487 -13.75 7.00 -8.94
N VAL A 488 -14.15 5.73 -9.01
CA VAL A 488 -14.06 4.95 -10.25
C VAL A 488 -15.29 5.16 -11.15
N LEU A 489 -16.48 5.42 -10.57
CA LEU A 489 -17.66 5.74 -11.37
C LEU A 489 -17.67 7.19 -11.89
N ALA A 490 -16.99 8.12 -11.22
CA ALA A 490 -16.82 9.50 -11.71
C ALA A 490 -15.77 9.63 -12.83
N VAL A 491 -14.80 8.71 -12.89
CA VAL A 491 -13.77 8.71 -13.95
C VAL A 491 -14.25 8.02 -15.23
N LEU A 492 -15.19 7.06 -15.14
CA LEU A 492 -15.68 6.31 -16.31
C LEU A 492 -16.91 6.91 -17.01
N THR A 493 -17.68 7.82 -16.39
CA THR A 493 -18.71 8.60 -17.10
C THR A 493 -18.24 9.98 -17.56
N GLY A 494 -17.07 10.46 -17.08
CA GLY A 494 -16.51 11.76 -17.42
C GLY A 494 -15.81 11.87 -18.79
N LEU A 495 -15.67 10.78 -19.55
CA LEU A 495 -14.93 10.76 -20.82
C LEU A 495 -15.77 10.54 -22.09
N VAL A 496 -17.08 10.28 -21.99
CA VAL A 496 -17.86 9.87 -23.18
C VAL A 496 -18.94 10.87 -23.63
N PHE A 497 -19.47 11.76 -22.78
CA PHE A 497 -20.34 12.85 -23.27
C PHE A 497 -20.32 14.05 -22.32
N CYS A 498 -19.49 15.06 -22.59
CA CYS A 498 -19.91 16.46 -22.46
C CYS A 498 -18.87 17.40 -23.09
N PRO A 499 -19.26 18.31 -24.00
CA PRO A 499 -18.38 19.37 -24.45
C PRO A 499 -18.21 20.35 -23.28
N SER A 500 -16.96 20.58 -22.86
CA SER A 500 -16.51 21.79 -22.15
C SER A 500 -17.50 22.42 -21.16
N ARG A 501 -17.50 21.95 -19.90
CA ARG A 501 -17.79 22.77 -18.71
C ARG A 501 -17.29 22.00 -17.49
N ALA A 502 -16.25 22.52 -16.84
CA ALA A 502 -15.94 22.14 -15.46
C ALA A 502 -17.21 22.37 -14.62
N ASN A 503 -17.60 21.44 -13.75
CA ASN A 503 -18.71 21.67 -12.83
C ASN A 503 -18.34 22.86 -11.95
N GLY A 504 -18.93 24.01 -12.25
CA GLY A 504 -18.73 25.26 -11.51
C GLY A 504 -19.38 25.20 -10.14
N ILE A 505 -19.01 26.17 -9.30
CA ILE A 505 -19.71 26.46 -8.04
C ILE A 505 -21.21 26.53 -8.32
N GLY A 506 -22.03 25.77 -7.58
CA GLY A 506 -23.49 25.91 -7.65
C GLY A 506 -23.92 27.35 -7.35
N CYS A 507 -24.75 27.92 -8.22
CA CYS A 507 -25.24 29.30 -8.13
C CYS A 507 -26.39 29.42 -7.13
N PHE A 508 -26.06 29.72 -5.88
CA PHE A 508 -27.03 30.03 -4.84
C PHE A 508 -26.41 30.99 -3.83
N VAL A 509 -27.27 31.73 -3.12
CA VAL A 509 -26.85 32.71 -2.12
C VAL A 509 -26.82 32.06 -0.75
N CYS A 510 -25.69 32.17 -0.05
CA CYS A 510 -25.57 31.75 1.34
C CYS A 510 -24.44 32.49 2.04
N THR A 511 -24.55 32.62 3.35
CA THR A 511 -23.49 33.15 4.21
C THR A 511 -23.24 32.19 5.36
N SER A 512 -21.97 31.88 5.63
CA SER A 512 -21.49 31.11 6.77
C SER A 512 -20.52 31.96 7.57
N LEU A 513 -20.78 32.10 8.86
CA LEU A 513 -19.94 32.81 9.81
C LEU A 513 -19.38 31.78 10.79
N ASN A 514 -18.06 31.71 10.94
CA ASN A 514 -17.37 30.73 11.80
C ASN A 514 -17.87 29.28 11.63
N ARG A 515 -17.98 28.83 10.36
CA ARG A 515 -18.42 27.46 10.00
C ARG A 515 -19.85 27.10 10.44
N GLY A 516 -20.71 28.09 10.67
CA GLY A 516 -22.10 27.88 11.09
C GLY A 516 -23.01 27.27 10.02
N ASN A 517 -22.63 27.27 8.75
CA ASN A 517 -23.44 26.70 7.66
C ASN A 517 -22.62 25.75 6.77
N GLN A 518 -22.65 24.46 7.11
CA GLN A 518 -21.88 23.41 6.44
C GLN A 518 -22.16 23.29 4.93
N GLY A 519 -23.38 23.60 4.48
CA GLY A 519 -23.75 23.60 3.05
C GLY A 519 -23.13 24.78 2.28
N CYS A 520 -22.92 25.91 2.94
CA CYS A 520 -22.24 27.06 2.34
C CYS A 520 -20.72 26.88 2.27
N GLU A 521 -20.17 26.16 3.25
CA GLU A 521 -18.75 25.84 3.40
C GLU A 521 -18.23 24.85 2.35
N ASP A 522 -19.09 23.95 1.85
CA ASP A 522 -18.73 22.98 0.80
C ASP A 522 -18.00 23.68 -0.35
N THR A 523 -16.94 23.08 -0.87
CA THR A 523 -16.11 23.65 -1.95
C THR A 523 -16.80 23.55 -3.31
N PHE A 524 -17.64 22.54 -3.52
CA PHE A 524 -18.27 22.22 -4.80
C PHE A 524 -19.80 22.05 -4.71
N ASN A 525 -20.35 21.96 -3.49
CA ASN A 525 -21.71 21.56 -3.16
C ASN A 525 -22.11 20.24 -3.86
N ASN A 526 -21.90 19.11 -3.17
CA ASN A 526 -22.32 17.78 -3.66
C ASN A 526 -23.66 17.32 -3.05
N THR A 527 -24.46 18.23 -2.49
CA THR A 527 -25.86 17.89 -2.18
C THR A 527 -26.62 17.88 -3.51
N GLY A 528 -27.13 16.71 -3.91
CA GLY A 528 -27.86 16.49 -5.17
C GLY A 528 -29.19 17.26 -5.31
N GLU A 529 -29.35 18.38 -4.61
CA GLU A 529 -30.47 19.31 -4.73
C GLU A 529 -30.06 20.46 -5.66
N PHE A 530 -30.53 20.39 -6.90
CA PHE A 530 -30.54 21.57 -7.77
C PHE A 530 -31.57 22.56 -7.23
N TYR A 531 -31.13 23.65 -6.59
CA TYR A 531 -31.99 24.77 -6.29
C TYR A 531 -32.58 25.31 -7.59
N ARG A 532 -33.91 25.25 -7.70
CA ARG A 532 -34.70 25.32 -8.93
C ARG A 532 -35.10 26.75 -9.33
N SER A 533 -34.27 27.75 -9.07
CA SER A 533 -34.55 29.14 -9.48
C SER A 533 -33.29 29.84 -9.98
N ASP A 534 -33.42 30.53 -11.12
CA ASP A 534 -32.38 31.39 -11.69
C ASP A 534 -31.91 32.40 -10.64
N CYS A 535 -30.61 32.42 -10.35
CA CYS A 535 -30.09 33.34 -9.34
C CYS A 535 -30.27 34.79 -9.80
N GLN A 536 -30.93 35.60 -8.99
CA GLN A 536 -31.20 37.01 -9.26
C GLN A 536 -30.38 37.87 -8.31
N ALA A 537 -29.86 38.99 -8.81
CA ALA A 537 -29.17 39.98 -7.98
C ALA A 537 -29.68 41.40 -8.26
N SER A 538 -29.65 42.24 -7.21
CA SER A 538 -29.89 43.67 -7.35
C SER A 538 -28.69 44.33 -8.04
N ARG A 539 -28.94 45.46 -8.70
CA ARG A 539 -27.89 46.24 -9.34
C ARG A 539 -27.88 47.63 -8.74
N ASP A 540 -26.71 48.07 -8.28
CA ASP A 540 -26.56 49.40 -7.73
C ASP A 540 -27.02 50.49 -8.73
N GLY A 541 -27.82 51.44 -8.24
CA GLY A 541 -28.44 52.49 -9.05
C GLY A 541 -29.60 52.05 -9.98
N ARG A 542 -30.12 50.81 -9.89
CA ARG A 542 -31.32 50.37 -10.62
C ARG A 542 -32.34 49.69 -9.71
N ILE A 543 -33.62 50.00 -9.91
CA ILE A 543 -34.73 49.38 -9.18
C ILE A 543 -35.13 48.07 -9.88
N GLY A 544 -35.03 46.94 -9.18
CA GLY A 544 -35.42 45.62 -9.68
C GLY A 544 -34.36 44.53 -9.45
N MET A 545 -34.76 43.28 -9.65
CA MET A 545 -33.89 42.10 -9.61
C MET A 545 -33.53 41.69 -11.04
N PHE A 546 -32.26 41.37 -11.30
CA PHE A 546 -31.76 41.01 -12.62
C PHE A 546 -31.12 39.61 -12.60
N PRO A 547 -31.21 38.85 -13.71
CA PRO A 547 -30.52 37.57 -13.82
C PRO A 547 -29.02 37.75 -13.65
N ALA A 548 -28.41 36.96 -12.77
CA ALA A 548 -26.98 37.03 -12.52
C ALA A 548 -26.18 36.58 -13.75
N THR A 549 -25.09 37.28 -14.05
CA THR A 549 -24.16 36.90 -15.12
C THR A 549 -23.09 35.93 -14.64
N GLN A 550 -22.82 35.91 -13.33
CA GLN A 550 -21.81 35.05 -12.72
C GLN A 550 -22.13 34.78 -11.24
N CYS A 551 -21.65 33.65 -10.73
CA CYS A 551 -21.74 33.32 -9.31
C CYS A 551 -20.33 33.22 -8.73
N ILE A 552 -20.20 33.69 -7.50
CA ILE A 552 -18.92 33.80 -6.80
C ILE A 552 -18.99 33.11 -5.45
N LYS A 553 -17.85 32.58 -5.00
CA LYS A 553 -17.61 32.18 -3.62
C LYS A 553 -16.47 33.03 -3.08
N MET A 554 -16.74 33.76 -2.01
CA MET A 554 -15.75 34.50 -1.24
C MET A 554 -15.45 33.73 0.04
N VAL A 555 -14.16 33.50 0.30
CA VAL A 555 -13.66 32.99 1.57
C VAL A 555 -12.78 34.08 2.15
N ALA A 556 -13.22 34.73 3.21
CA ALA A 556 -12.56 35.89 3.77
C ALA A 556 -12.50 35.84 5.30
N GLU A 557 -11.52 36.54 5.85
CA GLU A 557 -11.35 36.75 7.28
C GLU A 557 -11.44 38.26 7.56
N ASP A 558 -12.21 38.62 8.59
CA ASP A 558 -12.35 40.01 9.03
C ASP A 558 -11.01 40.49 9.60
N THR A 559 -10.47 41.59 9.05
CA THR A 559 -9.13 42.06 9.39
C THR A 559 -9.05 42.66 10.80
N ASP A 560 -10.18 43.04 11.40
CA ASP A 560 -10.24 43.71 12.70
C ASP A 560 -10.76 42.77 13.81
N ALA A 561 -11.67 41.85 13.49
CA ALA A 561 -12.37 40.99 14.46
C ALA A 561 -12.03 39.48 14.37
N GLY A 562 -11.24 39.05 13.38
CA GLY A 562 -10.64 37.70 13.32
C GLY A 562 -11.63 36.53 13.15
N PHE A 563 -12.84 36.79 12.66
CA PHE A 563 -13.79 35.71 12.34
C PHE A 563 -13.72 35.35 10.86
N SER A 564 -14.00 34.07 10.57
CA SER A 564 -14.05 33.54 9.21
C SER A 564 -15.44 33.71 8.62
N LEU A 565 -15.49 34.16 7.37
CA LEU A 565 -16.71 34.41 6.61
C LEU A 565 -16.61 33.73 5.24
N ILE A 566 -17.59 32.89 4.94
CA ILE A 566 -17.81 32.37 3.59
C ILE A 566 -19.12 32.93 3.06
N VAL A 567 -19.06 33.57 1.91
CA VAL A 567 -20.23 34.09 1.19
C VAL A 567 -20.26 33.46 -0.18
N ARG A 568 -21.41 32.89 -0.56
CA ARG A 568 -21.74 32.61 -1.95
C ARG A 568 -22.79 33.62 -2.37
N ASP A 569 -22.53 34.29 -3.48
CA ASP A 569 -23.42 35.33 -3.97
C ASP A 569 -23.46 35.34 -5.50
N CYS A 570 -24.47 36.02 -6.02
CA CYS A 570 -24.76 36.17 -7.43
C CYS A 570 -24.51 37.60 -7.87
N VAL A 571 -23.82 37.77 -9.00
CA VAL A 571 -23.34 39.07 -9.44
C VAL A 571 -23.85 39.35 -10.85
N VAL A 572 -24.28 40.59 -11.08
CA VAL A 572 -24.73 41.11 -12.38
C VAL A 572 -23.61 42.00 -12.95
N ASP A 573 -23.21 41.70 -14.18
CA ASP A 573 -22.05 42.27 -14.91
C ASP A 573 -20.70 41.88 -14.28
N ASN A 574 -19.63 41.79 -15.10
CA ASN A 574 -18.26 41.40 -14.70
C ASN A 574 -17.72 42.24 -13.51
N GLY A 575 -18.05 41.86 -12.26
CA GLY A 575 -17.66 42.55 -11.03
C GLY A 575 -18.40 43.87 -10.75
N GLY A 576 -19.72 43.94 -10.99
CA GLY A 576 -20.54 45.07 -10.57
C GLY A 576 -20.90 45.05 -9.07
N THR A 577 -21.08 46.23 -8.47
CA THR A 577 -21.56 46.38 -7.08
C THR A 577 -23.00 45.89 -6.95
N THR A 578 -23.25 44.93 -6.04
CA THR A 578 -24.61 44.67 -5.53
C THR A 578 -24.88 45.62 -4.37
N SER A 579 -26.14 45.80 -3.97
CA SER A 579 -26.47 46.66 -2.82
C SER A 579 -25.79 46.25 -1.50
N GLU A 580 -25.30 45.01 -1.42
CA GLU A 580 -24.70 44.42 -0.22
C GLU A 580 -23.17 44.23 -0.34
N THR A 581 -22.62 44.24 -1.56
CA THR A 581 -21.20 43.93 -1.80
C THR A 581 -20.53 44.89 -2.79
N GLU A 582 -19.49 45.60 -2.33
CA GLU A 582 -18.59 46.37 -3.21
C GLU A 582 -17.43 45.49 -3.66
N ILE A 583 -17.71 44.52 -4.53
CA ILE A 583 -16.66 43.70 -5.13
C ILE A 583 -16.15 44.45 -6.36
N GLY A 584 -14.98 45.10 -6.20
CA GLY A 584 -14.41 46.03 -7.17
C GLY A 584 -14.26 45.47 -8.60
N ARG A 585 -14.37 46.39 -9.56
CA ARG A 585 -14.60 46.18 -11.01
C ARG A 585 -13.45 45.58 -11.84
N GLN A 586 -12.54 44.81 -11.25
CA GLN A 586 -11.46 44.15 -12.00
C GLN A 586 -11.55 42.63 -11.82
N SER A 587 -11.47 41.92 -12.95
CA SER A 587 -11.68 40.49 -13.11
C SER A 587 -10.68 39.67 -12.27
N HIS A 588 -11.09 39.30 -11.05
CA HIS A 588 -10.21 38.66 -10.08
C HIS A 588 -10.87 37.42 -9.48
N CYS A 589 -10.63 36.26 -10.10
CA CYS A 589 -10.43 35.06 -9.30
C CYS A 589 -9.02 35.13 -8.72
N GLY A 590 -8.86 34.91 -7.41
CA GLY A 590 -7.57 35.01 -6.75
C GLY A 590 -7.63 35.65 -5.37
N TRP A 591 -6.47 35.80 -4.76
CA TRP A 591 -6.31 36.37 -3.42
C TRP A 591 -6.39 37.90 -3.43
N MET A 592 -7.16 38.47 -2.50
CA MET A 592 -7.35 39.91 -2.32
C MET A 592 -7.02 40.33 -0.89
N LYS A 593 -6.23 41.40 -0.78
CA LYS A 593 -5.84 41.97 0.52
C LYS A 593 -6.94 42.80 1.18
N VAL A 594 -7.85 43.39 0.41
CA VAL A 594 -8.95 44.22 0.92
C VAL A 594 -10.20 43.94 0.09
N ILE A 595 -11.20 43.34 0.73
CA ILE A 595 -12.55 43.13 0.22
C ILE A 595 -13.50 43.91 1.15
N LYS A 596 -14.44 44.66 0.57
CA LYS A 596 -15.48 45.34 1.34
C LYS A 596 -16.79 44.56 1.27
N TYR A 597 -17.28 44.13 2.43
CA TYR A 597 -18.54 43.41 2.57
C TYR A 597 -19.32 43.97 3.75
N ASN A 598 -20.57 44.40 3.53
CA ASN A 598 -21.42 45.05 4.54
C ASN A 598 -20.70 46.17 5.35
N GLY A 599 -19.96 47.04 4.66
CA GLY A 599 -19.24 48.17 5.26
C GLY A 599 -17.97 47.82 6.05
N ARG A 600 -17.56 46.54 6.10
CA ARG A 600 -16.33 46.08 6.77
C ARG A 600 -15.23 45.73 5.78
N ARG A 601 -13.98 45.80 6.23
CA ARG A 601 -12.80 45.39 5.45
C ARG A 601 -12.41 43.96 5.83
N MET A 602 -12.16 43.15 4.81
CA MET A 602 -11.81 41.74 4.96
C MET A 602 -10.65 41.39 4.03
N SER A 603 -9.94 40.30 4.30
CA SER A 603 -8.90 39.77 3.40
C SER A 603 -9.22 38.31 3.08
N GLY A 604 -9.03 37.88 1.82
CA GLY A 604 -9.52 36.57 1.42
C GLY A 604 -9.38 36.24 -0.06
N CYS A 605 -9.91 35.09 -0.47
CA CYS A 605 -9.91 34.57 -1.84
C CYS A 605 -11.30 34.67 -2.46
N ILE A 606 -11.37 35.11 -3.73
CA ILE A 606 -12.59 35.08 -4.55
C ILE A 606 -12.45 33.99 -5.63
N LEU A 607 -13.46 33.12 -5.72
CA LEU A 607 -13.58 32.02 -6.67
C LEU A 607 -14.81 32.24 -7.56
N SER A 608 -14.73 31.89 -8.85
CA SER A 608 -15.89 31.94 -9.75
C SER A 608 -16.10 30.60 -10.47
N CYS A 609 -17.31 30.39 -11.00
CA CYS A 609 -17.71 29.13 -11.64
C CYS A 609 -16.79 28.64 -12.78
N GLY A 610 -15.97 29.50 -13.39
CA GLY A 610 -15.11 29.15 -14.53
C GLY A 610 -13.61 29.21 -14.28
N GLN A 611 -13.17 29.76 -13.14
CA GLN A 611 -11.74 29.94 -12.83
C GLN A 611 -11.50 29.79 -11.32
N ASP A 612 -10.61 28.88 -10.95
CA ASP A 612 -10.01 28.85 -9.63
C ASP A 612 -8.68 29.61 -9.70
N GLY A 613 -8.71 30.88 -9.29
CA GLY A 613 -7.53 31.75 -9.28
C GLY A 613 -6.63 31.57 -8.05
N CYS A 614 -7.05 30.75 -7.09
CA CYS A 614 -6.29 30.51 -5.85
C CYS A 614 -5.45 29.22 -5.92
N ASN A 615 -5.74 28.33 -6.89
CA ASN A 615 -4.99 27.09 -7.15
C ASN A 615 -4.28 27.04 -8.52
N THR A 616 -3.98 28.17 -9.18
CA THR A 616 -3.41 28.15 -10.54
C THR A 616 -2.00 27.54 -10.62
N ALA A 617 -1.95 26.23 -10.92
CA ALA A 617 -0.85 25.60 -11.65
C ALA A 617 -0.79 26.16 -13.08
N ASN A 618 0.40 26.57 -13.52
CA ASN A 618 0.60 27.48 -14.64
C ASN A 618 0.31 26.86 -16.02
N ARG A 619 -0.23 27.69 -16.91
CA ARG A 619 -0.59 27.40 -18.31
C ARG A 619 0.65 27.12 -19.17
N THR A 620 0.87 25.87 -19.56
CA THR A 620 1.68 25.52 -20.74
C THR A 620 1.18 24.22 -21.36
N LEU A 621 -0.05 24.24 -21.85
CA LEU A 621 -0.72 23.09 -22.47
C LEU A 621 -1.35 23.48 -23.81
N GLN A 622 -0.52 23.92 -24.75
CA GLN A 622 -0.98 24.16 -26.13
C GLN A 622 -0.25 23.35 -27.21
N THR A 623 0.79 22.58 -26.87
CA THR A 623 1.54 21.78 -27.86
C THR A 623 1.30 20.27 -27.77
N PHE A 624 0.72 19.75 -26.68
CA PHE A 624 0.46 18.30 -26.50
C PHE A 624 -0.90 17.81 -27.00
N THR A 625 -1.84 18.73 -27.26
CA THR A 625 -3.22 18.39 -27.66
C THR A 625 -3.32 17.87 -29.10
N PHE A 626 -2.30 18.10 -29.93
CA PHE A 626 -2.34 17.75 -31.36
C PHE A 626 -2.21 16.24 -31.62
N VAL A 627 -1.49 15.50 -30.76
CA VAL A 627 -1.23 14.06 -30.94
C VAL A 627 -2.41 13.18 -30.49
N LEU A 628 -3.10 13.59 -29.42
CA LEU A 628 -4.27 12.87 -28.88
C LEU A 628 -5.52 13.05 -29.75
N THR A 629 -5.65 14.19 -30.44
CA THR A 629 -6.80 14.47 -31.30
C THR A 629 -6.80 13.60 -32.56
N ILE A 630 -5.62 13.28 -33.12
CA ILE A 630 -5.49 12.40 -34.29
C ILE A 630 -5.84 10.94 -33.94
N ALA A 631 -5.40 10.46 -32.76
CA ALA A 631 -5.76 9.13 -32.26
C ALA A 631 -7.28 9.00 -31.99
N PHE A 632 -7.93 10.09 -31.55
CA PHE A 632 -9.37 10.10 -31.31
C PHE A 632 -10.19 10.17 -32.60
N MET A 633 -9.72 10.88 -33.63
CA MET A 633 -10.40 10.94 -34.93
C MET A 633 -10.34 9.61 -35.70
N ILE A 634 -9.25 8.85 -35.59
CA ILE A 634 -9.13 7.52 -36.25
C ILE A 634 -10.08 6.50 -35.60
N THR A 635 -10.26 6.56 -34.29
CA THR A 635 -11.16 5.65 -33.55
C THR A 635 -12.64 5.90 -33.86
N LYS A 636 -13.02 7.13 -34.24
CA LYS A 636 -14.39 7.49 -34.64
C LYS A 636 -14.74 7.14 -36.10
N ALA A 637 -13.75 6.81 -36.92
CA ALA A 637 -13.94 6.44 -38.33
C ALA A 637 -14.04 4.91 -38.54
N LEU A 638 -13.86 4.12 -37.47
CA LEU A 638 -13.86 2.64 -37.49
C LEU A 638 -14.91 2.02 -36.55
N ILE A 639 -15.83 2.84 -36.04
CA ILE A 639 -17.15 2.44 -35.50
C ILE A 639 -18.17 2.99 -36.48
#